data_AF-A0A497UBE8-F1
#
_entry.id   AF-A0A497UBE8-F1
#
_cell.length_a   1.000
_cell.length_b   1.000
_cell.length_c   1.000
_cell.angle_alpha   90.00
_cell.angle_beta   90.00
_cell.angle_gamma   90.00
#
_symmetry.space_group_name_H-M   'P 1'
#
loop_
_entity.id
_entity.type
_entity.pdbx_description
1 polymer ?
#
loop_
_entity_poly.entity_id
_entity_poly.type
_entity_poly.pdbx_seq_one_letter_code
_entity_poly.pdbx_strand_id
1 'polypeptide(L)'
;MKSQPINKPFKTKIFLQTILSAFCLLITASGFSADKEIVVRQQYSVTIDSEADCTSPMAVKIMAERGKIFKRKKNKLQAGIVRFIVPALKQKCPELSAANIFGYVNGQLVYQGEIAVDDGWKLKTVDFSESKAPNATTHSIATEQRTDIANTPVNDARPLTKKQKRKADRKAKKDRKAAKKAKKKEKADEKARAYALNLENRYKKQVEAANYSPALEFKGDPWRFQMKCSRETYFGFLFLDLNGENSASVMKGYARSSYNKYGSLRMTHTYESSSRNLELKSQDYIGDKFSRNLPLTDIRATLSLDGEYMSGSANSASNCTEFQAWKTKFETRVVDDGLIPNFLGRSQPDMEQCEIFYEWYNASEVLITPAGRVSSSAVDYQLAIDKLGIAYDGFTVENSNAFRSLYQKCGRILGNSANTKHAELLKAMSLMGSMSADDAPYIFQNTIKNIKWYRNMYFATSIRDARKLLPKMAEELNALPVNLESLKKIQADIGETDAKGGLFTTLPESDRQKYLSELAKVQKVVAYGVTDESLATVNWDGFSASREGILKLKTTNENIKLSYGGIMPSFGLSRIDREFDKVSLKLSRDLTDKLIAKYQTVDHSLNGLREYQVAIRRVNKEYSAVLTPKHHKELLNQHMNPLLQKARTASVSKMAGWLDQQITSNRAGLAALDKIAMDFYGRDIDGLKNPSEAAKVSIGAFAPFLIVKSRQIKRSECILPSGFEDMAKAFCL
;
A
#
# COMPACT_ATOMS: atom_id res chain seq x y z
N MET A 1 -13.61 -27.41 40.17
CA MET A 1 -13.01 -26.13 40.63
C MET A 1 -11.56 -26.01 40.13
N LYS A 2 -10.95 -24.83 40.26
CA LYS A 2 -9.65 -24.38 39.71
C LYS A 2 -8.49 -25.40 39.78
N SER A 3 -7.65 -25.43 38.74
CA SER A 3 -6.23 -25.01 38.85
C SER A 3 -5.66 -24.56 37.49
N GLN A 4 -4.78 -23.56 37.55
CA GLN A 4 -3.84 -23.07 36.53
C GLN A 4 -2.43 -23.09 37.22
N PRO A 5 -1.31 -22.64 36.62
CA PRO A 5 -0.74 -22.80 35.26
C PRO A 5 0.76 -23.26 35.34
N ILE A 6 1.59 -22.92 34.32
CA ILE A 6 3.05 -22.60 34.40
C ILE A 6 4.14 -23.68 34.11
N ASN A 7 4.86 -23.39 33.01
CA ASN A 7 6.30 -23.52 32.66
C ASN A 7 7.12 -24.82 32.46
N LYS A 8 7.87 -24.75 31.35
CA LYS A 8 8.96 -25.61 30.80
C LYS A 8 10.27 -25.54 31.63
N PRO A 9 11.25 -26.43 31.37
CA PRO A 9 12.35 -26.10 30.43
C PRO A 9 12.66 -27.24 29.41
N PHE A 10 12.80 -26.99 28.10
CA PHE A 10 13.98 -26.49 27.34
C PHE A 10 15.11 -27.51 27.02
N LYS A 11 15.24 -27.81 25.71
CA LYS A 11 16.45 -28.03 24.84
C LYS A 11 16.17 -29.15 23.79
N THR A 12 16.55 -29.10 22.50
CA THR A 12 17.29 -28.11 21.66
C THR A 12 16.66 -28.03 20.24
N LYS A 13 17.34 -27.45 19.23
CA LYS A 13 16.93 -27.34 17.80
C LYS A 13 17.48 -28.51 16.95
N ILE A 14 16.85 -28.80 15.80
CA ILE A 14 17.44 -28.64 14.44
C ILE A 14 16.40 -28.94 13.32
N PHE A 15 16.51 -28.16 12.23
CA PHE A 15 15.80 -28.22 10.93
C PHE A 15 15.28 -29.60 10.45
N LEU A 16 13.97 -29.72 10.12
CA LEU A 16 13.42 -30.12 8.79
C LEU A 16 11.85 -30.18 8.69
N GLN A 17 11.15 -29.05 8.86
CA GLN A 17 9.88 -28.82 8.14
C GLN A 17 10.26 -28.01 6.88
N THR A 18 9.73 -28.20 5.66
CA THR A 18 8.33 -28.43 5.29
C THR A 18 8.25 -29.15 3.92
N ILE A 19 8.17 -30.49 3.90
CA ILE A 19 7.94 -31.26 2.64
C ILE A 19 6.88 -32.37 2.80
N LEU A 20 6.52 -32.78 4.02
CA LEU A 20 5.57 -33.90 4.24
C LEU A 20 4.15 -33.50 4.68
N SER A 21 3.93 -32.28 5.22
CA SER A 21 2.61 -31.89 5.77
C SER A 21 1.51 -31.72 4.71
N ALA A 22 1.86 -31.51 3.44
CA ALA A 22 0.89 -31.30 2.36
C ALA A 22 0.45 -32.61 1.66
N PHE A 23 1.03 -33.77 2.02
CA PHE A 23 0.73 -35.05 1.35
C PHE A 23 -0.37 -35.88 2.05
N CYS A 24 -0.79 -35.49 3.26
CA CYS A 24 -1.81 -36.21 4.03
C CYS A 24 -3.23 -35.62 3.92
N LEU A 25 -3.41 -34.49 3.21
CA LEU A 25 -4.67 -33.73 3.19
C LEU A 25 -5.42 -33.78 1.85
N LEU A 26 -4.97 -34.61 0.90
CA LEU A 26 -5.52 -34.68 -0.48
C LEU A 26 -5.88 -36.09 -0.95
N ILE A 27 -5.94 -37.08 -0.04
CA ILE A 27 -6.37 -38.46 -0.35
C ILE A 27 -7.77 -38.78 0.23
N THR A 28 -8.32 -37.93 1.09
CA THR A 28 -9.59 -38.17 1.81
C THR A 28 -10.82 -37.46 1.22
N ALA A 29 -10.72 -36.79 0.07
CA ALA A 29 -11.84 -36.06 -0.52
C ALA A 29 -11.81 -35.99 -2.07
N SER A 30 -12.21 -37.07 -2.74
CA SER A 30 -13.07 -37.06 -3.96
C SER A 30 -13.16 -38.47 -4.56
N GLY A 31 -14.32 -38.78 -5.15
CA GLY A 31 -14.57 -40.09 -5.76
C GLY A 31 -13.66 -40.38 -6.96
N PHE A 32 -13.36 -41.67 -7.15
CA PHE A 32 -12.75 -42.18 -8.37
C PHE A 32 -13.72 -41.99 -9.55
N SER A 33 -13.36 -41.12 -10.49
CA SER A 33 -13.79 -41.27 -11.88
C SER A 33 -12.69 -42.02 -12.64
N ALA A 34 -13.05 -42.66 -13.75
CA ALA A 34 -12.08 -43.10 -14.74
C ALA A 34 -11.19 -41.92 -15.21
N ASP A 35 -10.06 -42.26 -15.82
CA ASP A 35 -9.04 -41.36 -16.38
C ASP A 35 -8.39 -40.39 -15.38
N LYS A 36 -7.49 -40.90 -14.51
CA LYS A 36 -6.64 -40.05 -13.67
C LYS A 36 -5.16 -40.50 -13.64
N GLU A 37 -4.35 -39.67 -14.27
CA GLU A 37 -2.88 -39.66 -14.18
C GLU A 37 -2.43 -39.22 -12.77
N ILE A 38 -1.48 -39.94 -12.16
CA ILE A 38 -0.96 -39.62 -10.82
C ILE A 38 0.28 -38.72 -10.97
N VAL A 39 0.09 -37.41 -10.75
CA VAL A 39 1.17 -36.41 -10.86
C VAL A 39 2.01 -36.38 -9.58
N VAL A 40 3.24 -36.90 -9.62
CA VAL A 40 4.16 -36.97 -8.46
C VAL A 40 5.36 -36.04 -8.66
N ARG A 41 5.15 -34.76 -8.32
CA ARG A 41 6.11 -33.62 -8.46
C ARG A 41 6.38 -33.21 -9.92
N GLN A 42 6.83 -31.97 -10.10
CA GLN A 42 7.07 -31.27 -11.38
C GLN A 42 8.23 -31.84 -12.26
N GLN A 43 8.43 -33.17 -12.30
CA GLN A 43 9.44 -33.79 -13.18
C GLN A 43 8.99 -35.13 -13.81
N TYR A 44 7.94 -35.78 -13.29
CA TYR A 44 7.33 -36.95 -13.93
C TYR A 44 5.91 -37.25 -13.44
N SER A 45 5.10 -37.88 -14.29
CA SER A 45 3.78 -38.43 -13.95
C SER A 45 3.77 -39.97 -14.09
N VAL A 46 2.77 -40.61 -13.48
CA VAL A 46 2.62 -42.07 -13.46
C VAL A 46 1.20 -42.47 -13.86
N THR A 47 1.09 -43.43 -14.78
CA THR A 47 -0.17 -44.04 -15.25
C THR A 47 -0.08 -45.56 -15.12
N ILE A 48 -1.23 -46.20 -14.90
CA ILE A 48 -1.38 -47.66 -14.76
C ILE A 48 -2.53 -48.04 -15.68
N ASP A 49 -2.38 -49.11 -16.47
CA ASP A 49 -3.45 -49.55 -17.36
C ASP A 49 -4.63 -50.15 -16.55
N SER A 50 -5.85 -49.78 -16.94
CA SER A 50 -7.08 -49.97 -16.15
C SER A 50 -7.65 -51.39 -16.16
N GLU A 51 -7.16 -52.27 -17.03
CA GLU A 51 -7.73 -53.60 -17.30
C GLU A 51 -6.82 -54.76 -16.84
N ALA A 52 -5.79 -54.48 -16.03
CA ALA A 52 -4.85 -55.50 -15.59
C ALA A 52 -5.41 -56.38 -14.45
N ASP A 53 -5.57 -57.68 -14.73
CA ASP A 53 -5.88 -58.70 -13.71
C ASP A 53 -4.74 -58.80 -12.67
N CYS A 54 -5.10 -58.89 -11.38
CA CYS A 54 -4.16 -58.96 -10.26
C CYS A 54 -3.29 -60.24 -10.29
N THR A 55 -3.66 -61.25 -11.07
CA THR A 55 -2.89 -62.49 -11.29
C THR A 55 -1.63 -62.28 -12.17
N SER A 56 -1.54 -61.14 -12.86
CA SER A 56 -0.50 -60.86 -13.87
C SER A 56 0.36 -59.63 -13.51
N PRO A 57 1.61 -59.52 -14.02
CA PRO A 57 2.48 -58.38 -13.70
C PRO A 57 1.95 -57.03 -14.24
N MET A 58 1.51 -56.14 -13.35
CA MET A 58 0.86 -54.88 -13.72
C MET A 58 1.78 -53.92 -14.50
N ALA A 59 1.25 -53.31 -15.57
CA ALA A 59 1.97 -52.31 -16.37
C ALA A 59 1.87 -50.89 -15.75
N VAL A 60 3.02 -50.29 -15.44
CA VAL A 60 3.17 -48.95 -14.88
C VAL A 60 3.98 -48.09 -15.84
N LYS A 61 3.36 -47.03 -16.36
CA LYS A 61 3.95 -46.05 -17.27
C LYS A 61 4.43 -44.83 -16.45
N ILE A 62 5.66 -44.38 -16.68
CA ILE A 62 6.28 -43.24 -15.99
C ILE A 62 6.75 -42.22 -17.05
N MET A 63 6.06 -41.10 -17.18
CA MET A 63 6.39 -40.04 -18.15
C MET A 63 7.30 -39.01 -17.49
N ALA A 64 8.48 -38.69 -18.04
CA ALA A 64 9.39 -37.70 -17.45
C ALA A 64 9.92 -36.70 -18.48
N GLU A 65 10.11 -35.43 -18.10
CA GLU A 65 10.66 -34.41 -19.02
C GLU A 65 12.11 -34.68 -19.47
N ARG A 66 12.87 -35.53 -18.74
CA ARG A 66 14.31 -35.71 -18.96
C ARG A 66 14.79 -37.13 -18.62
N GLY A 67 15.38 -37.83 -19.60
CA GLY A 67 15.90 -39.21 -19.47
C GLY A 67 17.05 -39.44 -18.48
N LYS A 68 17.54 -38.40 -17.79
CA LYS A 68 18.54 -38.55 -16.72
C LYS A 68 18.02 -39.34 -15.51
N ILE A 69 16.70 -39.38 -15.29
CA ILE A 69 16.10 -40.14 -14.19
C ILE A 69 16.26 -41.65 -14.40
N PHE A 70 15.97 -42.13 -15.61
CA PHE A 70 16.09 -43.54 -16.00
C PHE A 70 17.55 -44.00 -16.14
N LYS A 71 18.43 -43.18 -16.76
CA LYS A 71 19.82 -43.62 -17.08
C LYS A 71 20.89 -43.34 -16.03
N ARG A 72 20.74 -42.34 -15.15
CA ARG A 72 21.79 -41.95 -14.17
C ARG A 72 21.36 -41.98 -12.70
N LYS A 73 20.12 -42.34 -12.41
CA LYS A 73 19.54 -42.32 -11.06
C LYS A 73 18.74 -43.59 -10.72
N LYS A 74 19.07 -44.75 -11.32
CA LYS A 74 18.36 -46.03 -11.15
C LYS A 74 18.00 -46.35 -9.68
N ASN A 75 18.95 -46.23 -8.75
CA ASN A 75 18.71 -46.50 -7.32
C ASN A 75 17.70 -45.53 -6.67
N LYS A 76 17.62 -44.27 -7.13
CA LYS A 76 16.63 -43.29 -6.65
C LYS A 76 15.26 -43.49 -7.30
N LEU A 77 15.22 -43.94 -8.56
CA LEU A 77 13.99 -44.35 -9.23
C LEU A 77 13.39 -45.58 -8.54
N GLN A 78 14.17 -46.64 -8.33
CA GLN A 78 13.77 -47.82 -7.58
C GLN A 78 13.27 -47.45 -6.17
N ALA A 79 14.03 -46.65 -5.40
CA ALA A 79 13.60 -46.24 -4.06
C ALA A 79 12.28 -45.43 -4.07
N GLY A 80 11.99 -44.67 -5.13
CA GLY A 80 10.70 -44.00 -5.31
C GLY A 80 9.56 -44.97 -5.62
N ILE A 81 9.79 -45.89 -6.56
CA ILE A 81 8.81 -46.90 -6.97
C ILE A 81 8.43 -47.80 -5.78
N VAL A 82 9.41 -48.36 -5.06
CA VAL A 82 9.19 -49.25 -3.92
C VAL A 82 8.52 -48.54 -2.74
N ARG A 83 8.83 -47.26 -2.50
CA ARG A 83 8.31 -46.53 -1.34
C ARG A 83 6.92 -45.94 -1.55
N PHE A 84 6.51 -45.67 -2.79
CA PHE A 84 5.27 -44.92 -3.08
C PHE A 84 4.34 -45.60 -4.08
N ILE A 85 4.87 -46.27 -5.12
CA ILE A 85 4.04 -46.88 -6.15
C ILE A 85 3.62 -48.30 -5.73
N VAL A 86 4.55 -49.13 -5.26
CA VAL A 86 4.26 -50.50 -4.81
C VAL A 86 3.19 -50.54 -3.70
N PRO A 87 3.22 -49.70 -2.64
CA PRO A 87 2.15 -49.69 -1.63
C PRO A 87 0.80 -49.24 -2.18
N ALA A 88 0.77 -48.28 -3.11
CA ALA A 88 -0.46 -47.81 -3.75
C ALA A 88 -1.08 -48.88 -4.67
N LEU A 89 -0.25 -49.65 -5.39
CA LEU A 89 -0.71 -50.81 -6.16
C LEU A 89 -1.24 -51.92 -5.25
N LYS A 90 -0.54 -52.23 -4.14
CA LYS A 90 -1.00 -53.24 -3.17
C LYS A 90 -2.30 -52.89 -2.44
N GLN A 91 -2.67 -51.61 -2.37
CA GLN A 91 -4.00 -51.20 -1.89
C GLN A 91 -5.14 -51.57 -2.86
N LYS A 92 -4.85 -51.82 -4.14
CA LYS A 92 -5.85 -52.26 -5.15
C LYS A 92 -5.74 -53.74 -5.51
N CYS A 93 -4.52 -54.27 -5.67
CA CYS A 93 -4.25 -55.70 -5.84
C CYS A 93 -3.36 -56.21 -4.69
N PRO A 94 -3.94 -56.74 -3.60
CA PRO A 94 -3.17 -57.28 -2.48
C PRO A 94 -2.19 -58.40 -2.89
N GLU A 95 -2.59 -59.19 -3.89
CA GLU A 95 -1.86 -60.34 -4.44
C GLU A 95 -0.75 -59.98 -5.42
N LEU A 96 -0.51 -58.69 -5.68
CA LEU A 96 0.51 -58.23 -6.65
C LEU A 96 1.90 -58.82 -6.38
N SER A 97 2.31 -59.73 -7.26
CA SER A 97 3.59 -60.45 -7.26
C SER A 97 4.68 -59.71 -8.05
N ALA A 98 4.33 -59.03 -9.15
CA ALA A 98 5.26 -58.28 -9.99
C ALA A 98 4.61 -57.08 -10.70
N ALA A 99 5.43 -56.16 -11.21
CA ALA A 99 5.01 -55.03 -12.03
C ALA A 99 6.06 -54.66 -13.09
N ASN A 100 5.59 -54.41 -14.31
CA ASN A 100 6.37 -53.94 -15.45
C ASN A 100 6.43 -52.41 -15.46
N ILE A 101 7.63 -51.83 -15.54
CA ILE A 101 7.89 -50.40 -15.47
C ILE A 101 8.36 -49.89 -16.85
N PHE A 102 7.55 -49.05 -17.48
CA PHE A 102 7.82 -48.41 -18.77
C PHE A 102 8.09 -46.91 -18.56
N GLY A 103 9.30 -46.45 -18.87
CA GLY A 103 9.70 -45.06 -18.69
C GLY A 103 9.81 -44.30 -20.01
N TYR A 104 9.06 -43.20 -20.12
CA TYR A 104 8.96 -42.38 -21.32
C TYR A 104 9.56 -40.99 -21.12
N VAL A 105 10.11 -40.41 -22.19
CA VAL A 105 10.55 -39.01 -22.24
C VAL A 105 10.07 -38.39 -23.54
N ASN A 106 9.33 -37.29 -23.45
CA ASN A 106 8.70 -36.62 -24.60
C ASN A 106 7.92 -37.60 -25.50
N GLY A 107 7.19 -38.55 -24.89
CA GLY A 107 6.42 -39.58 -25.60
C GLY A 107 7.22 -40.80 -26.10
N GLN A 108 8.55 -40.76 -26.13
CA GLN A 108 9.37 -41.90 -26.54
C GLN A 108 9.69 -42.82 -25.35
N LEU A 109 9.54 -44.14 -25.53
CA LEU A 109 9.97 -45.14 -24.56
C LEU A 109 11.51 -45.12 -24.47
N VAL A 110 12.06 -44.84 -23.29
CA VAL A 110 13.52 -44.76 -23.04
C VAL A 110 13.99 -45.72 -21.95
N TYR A 111 13.08 -46.50 -21.37
CA TYR A 111 13.33 -47.41 -20.27
C TYR A 111 12.25 -48.50 -20.22
N GLN A 112 12.65 -49.76 -20.08
CA GLN A 112 11.77 -50.87 -19.73
C GLN A 112 12.45 -51.75 -18.68
N GLY A 113 11.69 -52.17 -17.68
CA GLY A 113 12.19 -53.03 -16.61
C GLY A 113 11.06 -53.61 -15.78
N GLU A 114 11.40 -54.40 -14.78
CA GLU A 114 10.46 -55.15 -13.95
C GLU A 114 10.85 -55.02 -12.47
N ILE A 115 9.86 -55.08 -11.59
CA ILE A 115 10.02 -55.28 -10.15
C ILE A 115 9.15 -56.46 -9.71
N ALA A 116 9.67 -57.34 -8.86
CA ALA A 116 8.92 -58.48 -8.31
C ALA A 116 9.11 -58.61 -6.80
N VAL A 117 8.13 -59.18 -6.11
CA VAL A 117 8.15 -59.51 -4.67
C VAL A 117 9.37 -60.37 -4.35
N ASP A 118 9.59 -61.42 -5.14
CA ASP A 118 10.59 -62.47 -4.89
C ASP A 118 12.04 -61.94 -4.96
N ASP A 119 12.26 -60.86 -5.72
CA ASP A 119 13.54 -60.15 -5.78
C ASP A 119 13.70 -59.07 -4.69
N GLY A 120 12.72 -58.91 -3.81
CA GLY A 120 12.64 -57.81 -2.84
C GLY A 120 12.38 -56.46 -3.49
N TRP A 121 11.55 -56.42 -4.54
CA TRP A 121 11.23 -55.25 -5.37
C TRP A 121 12.45 -54.57 -6.00
N LYS A 122 13.47 -55.35 -6.38
CA LYS A 122 14.62 -54.85 -7.14
C LYS A 122 14.26 -54.60 -8.59
N LEU A 123 14.75 -53.49 -9.12
CA LEU A 123 14.44 -53.02 -10.47
C LEU A 123 15.38 -53.67 -11.51
N LYS A 124 14.90 -54.75 -12.13
CA LYS A 124 15.55 -55.42 -13.27
C LYS A 124 15.37 -54.55 -14.54
N THR A 125 16.35 -54.58 -15.44
CA THR A 125 16.39 -53.73 -16.67
C THR A 125 16.61 -54.59 -17.90
N VAL A 126 15.87 -54.30 -18.96
CA VAL A 126 16.21 -54.71 -20.32
C VAL A 126 16.76 -53.45 -21.02
N ASP A 127 18.07 -53.41 -21.27
CA ASP A 127 18.72 -52.24 -21.85
C ASP A 127 18.44 -52.15 -23.37
N PHE A 128 17.62 -51.19 -23.78
CA PHE A 128 17.53 -50.77 -25.18
C PHE A 128 18.71 -49.87 -25.55
N SER A 129 19.51 -50.32 -26.52
CA SER A 129 20.64 -49.60 -27.08
C SER A 129 20.22 -48.45 -28.01
N GLU A 130 21.01 -47.37 -27.93
CA GLU A 130 21.11 -46.21 -28.83
C GLU A 130 20.03 -45.97 -29.90
N SER A 131 19.09 -45.05 -29.64
CA SER A 131 18.58 -44.16 -30.69
C SER A 131 19.33 -42.81 -30.65
N LYS A 132 20.05 -42.50 -31.72
CA LYS A 132 20.64 -41.17 -31.95
C LYS A 132 19.58 -40.29 -32.62
N ALA A 133 19.06 -39.29 -31.90
CA ALA A 133 18.41 -38.17 -32.55
C ALA A 133 19.50 -37.29 -33.22
N PRO A 134 19.31 -36.84 -34.48
CA PRO A 134 20.32 -36.06 -35.19
C PRO A 134 20.41 -34.64 -34.64
N ASN A 135 21.63 -34.12 -34.50
CA ASN A 135 21.85 -32.69 -34.26
C ASN A 135 21.78 -31.90 -35.57
N ALA A 136 21.31 -30.66 -35.48
CA ALA A 136 21.21 -29.75 -36.61
C ALA A 136 22.58 -29.39 -37.23
N THR A 137 22.53 -29.05 -38.51
CA THR A 137 23.65 -28.73 -39.39
C THR A 137 24.50 -27.56 -38.90
N THR A 138 25.81 -27.66 -39.07
CA THR A 138 26.67 -26.50 -39.30
C THR A 138 27.77 -26.91 -40.28
N HIS A 139 27.78 -26.28 -41.46
CA HIS A 139 28.82 -26.53 -42.46
C HIS A 139 30.13 -25.86 -42.05
N SER A 140 31.23 -26.58 -42.15
CA SER A 140 32.54 -25.98 -42.45
C SER A 140 33.27 -26.88 -43.43
N ILE A 141 33.48 -26.38 -44.64
CA ILE A 141 34.22 -27.06 -45.70
C ILE A 141 35.71 -27.01 -45.35
N ALA A 142 36.36 -28.17 -45.30
CA ALA A 142 37.80 -28.29 -45.37
C ALA A 142 38.13 -29.45 -46.32
N THR A 143 38.50 -29.09 -47.54
CA THR A 143 38.85 -30.00 -48.63
C THR A 143 40.18 -30.69 -48.31
N GLU A 144 40.23 -32.02 -48.37
CA GLU A 144 41.51 -32.72 -48.52
C GLU A 144 41.44 -33.69 -49.69
N GLN A 145 42.44 -33.56 -50.57
CA GLN A 145 42.51 -34.27 -51.84
C GLN A 145 42.88 -35.73 -51.63
N ARG A 146 42.24 -36.61 -52.40
CA ARG A 146 42.64 -38.00 -52.51
C ARG A 146 43.75 -38.10 -53.55
N THR A 147 44.97 -38.42 -53.14
CA THR A 147 46.06 -38.81 -54.04
C THR A 147 46.43 -40.27 -53.79
N ASP A 148 46.02 -41.13 -54.72
CA ASP A 148 46.53 -42.49 -54.80
C ASP A 148 47.97 -42.44 -55.33
N ILE A 149 48.96 -42.79 -54.49
CA ILE A 149 50.30 -43.18 -54.95
C ILE A 149 50.71 -44.46 -54.23
N ALA A 150 50.73 -45.56 -54.99
CA ALA A 150 51.41 -46.77 -54.58
C ALA A 150 52.93 -46.55 -54.65
N ASN A 151 53.66 -46.95 -53.61
CA ASN A 151 55.06 -47.38 -53.72
C ASN A 151 55.50 -48.04 -52.40
N THR A 152 55.64 -49.37 -52.40
CA THR A 152 56.36 -50.10 -51.35
C THR A 152 57.58 -50.74 -52.00
N PRO A 153 58.82 -50.34 -51.65
CA PRO A 153 59.99 -51.01 -52.20
C PRO A 153 60.13 -52.41 -51.58
N VAL A 154 60.39 -53.39 -52.44
CA VAL A 154 60.84 -54.72 -52.04
C VAL A 154 62.19 -54.57 -51.32
N ASN A 155 62.33 -55.18 -50.15
CA ASN A 155 63.60 -55.19 -49.42
C ASN A 155 63.86 -56.62 -48.89
N ASP A 156 64.91 -57.24 -49.43
CA ASP A 156 65.33 -58.59 -49.09
C ASP A 156 65.84 -58.69 -47.65
N ALA A 157 64.99 -59.22 -46.77
CA ALA A 157 65.37 -59.55 -45.40
C ALA A 157 65.60 -61.07 -45.26
N ARG A 158 66.86 -61.51 -45.29
CA ARG A 158 67.25 -62.89 -44.94
C ARG A 158 66.59 -63.33 -43.62
N PRO A 159 66.11 -64.58 -43.50
CA PRO A 159 65.39 -65.03 -42.31
C PRO A 159 66.28 -64.96 -41.06
N LEU A 160 65.89 -64.12 -40.10
CA LEU A 160 66.58 -63.97 -38.82
C LEU A 160 66.64 -65.31 -38.07
N THR A 161 67.84 -65.66 -37.59
CA THR A 161 68.02 -66.86 -36.75
C THR A 161 67.13 -66.80 -35.51
N LYS A 162 66.72 -67.96 -34.96
CA LYS A 162 65.87 -68.05 -33.75
C LYS A 162 66.38 -67.18 -32.57
N LYS A 163 67.70 -66.95 -32.47
CA LYS A 163 68.36 -66.12 -31.44
C LYS A 163 68.20 -64.61 -31.70
N GLN A 164 68.25 -64.18 -32.97
CA GLN A 164 68.00 -62.78 -33.36
C GLN A 164 66.52 -62.40 -33.24
N LYS A 165 65.61 -63.27 -33.70
CA LYS A 165 64.15 -63.05 -33.58
C LYS A 165 63.73 -62.83 -32.11
N ARG A 166 64.20 -63.70 -31.20
CA ARG A 166 64.00 -63.55 -29.74
C ARG A 166 64.57 -62.26 -29.14
N LYS A 167 65.67 -61.70 -29.68
CA LYS A 167 66.21 -60.40 -29.25
C LYS A 167 65.35 -59.23 -29.77
N ALA A 168 64.92 -59.28 -31.03
CA ALA A 168 64.01 -58.29 -31.62
C ALA A 168 62.66 -58.26 -30.89
N ASP A 169 62.05 -59.42 -30.63
CA ASP A 169 60.78 -59.53 -29.89
C ASP A 169 60.88 -58.96 -28.46
N ARG A 170 62.01 -59.20 -27.77
CA ARG A 170 62.27 -58.63 -26.44
C ARG A 170 62.41 -57.10 -26.48
N LYS A 171 63.10 -56.55 -27.50
CA LYS A 171 63.21 -55.11 -27.71
C LYS A 171 61.84 -54.49 -28.02
N ALA A 172 61.12 -55.01 -29.01
CA ALA A 172 59.76 -54.56 -29.35
C ALA A 172 58.79 -54.64 -28.16
N LYS A 173 58.88 -55.67 -27.31
CA LYS A 173 58.06 -55.79 -26.07
C LYS A 173 58.46 -54.78 -24.99
N LYS A 174 59.74 -54.39 -24.90
CA LYS A 174 60.23 -53.30 -24.02
C LYS A 174 59.74 -51.94 -24.54
N ASP A 175 59.88 -51.69 -25.83
CA ASP A 175 59.52 -50.42 -26.47
C ASP A 175 58.01 -50.20 -26.47
N ARG A 176 57.20 -51.26 -26.74
CA ARG A 176 55.73 -51.21 -26.60
C ARG A 176 55.28 -51.00 -25.14
N LYS A 177 56.06 -51.44 -24.14
CA LYS A 177 55.81 -51.10 -22.72
C LYS A 177 56.20 -49.65 -22.41
N ALA A 178 57.31 -49.15 -22.95
CA ALA A 178 57.74 -47.76 -22.80
C ALA A 178 56.73 -46.79 -23.43
N ALA A 179 56.31 -47.04 -24.68
CA ALA A 179 55.28 -46.25 -25.37
C ALA A 179 53.93 -46.28 -24.63
N LYS A 180 53.50 -47.43 -24.08
CA LYS A 180 52.30 -47.50 -23.22
C LYS A 180 52.46 -46.72 -21.91
N LYS A 181 53.66 -46.69 -21.30
CA LYS A 181 53.94 -45.83 -20.13
C LYS A 181 53.94 -44.35 -20.50
N ALA A 182 54.57 -43.96 -21.60
CA ALA A 182 54.61 -42.59 -22.10
C ALA A 182 53.19 -42.06 -22.38
N LYS A 183 52.39 -42.80 -23.18
CA LYS A 183 51.00 -42.44 -23.49
C LYS A 183 50.06 -42.46 -22.28
N LYS A 184 50.41 -43.21 -21.21
CA LYS A 184 49.69 -43.16 -19.92
C LYS A 184 50.11 -41.94 -19.09
N LYS A 185 51.38 -41.53 -19.14
CA LYS A 185 51.89 -40.31 -18.49
C LYS A 185 51.33 -39.06 -19.17
N GLU A 186 51.41 -38.98 -20.49
CA GLU A 186 50.83 -37.91 -21.32
C GLU A 186 49.34 -37.68 -21.00
N LYS A 187 48.53 -38.74 -20.97
CA LYS A 187 47.11 -38.66 -20.56
C LYS A 187 46.88 -38.33 -19.08
N ALA A 188 47.88 -38.50 -18.21
CA ALA A 188 47.80 -38.07 -16.82
C ALA A 188 48.17 -36.57 -16.70
N ASP A 189 49.20 -36.13 -17.42
CA ASP A 189 49.65 -34.74 -17.49
C ASP A 189 48.58 -33.85 -18.16
N GLU A 190 47.92 -34.33 -19.22
CA GLU A 190 46.75 -33.69 -19.87
C GLU A 190 45.59 -33.54 -18.89
N LYS A 191 45.27 -34.58 -18.12
CA LYS A 191 44.23 -34.52 -17.06
C LYS A 191 44.62 -33.57 -15.93
N ALA A 192 45.90 -33.51 -15.55
CA ALA A 192 46.39 -32.59 -14.52
C ALA A 192 46.26 -31.13 -14.98
N ARG A 193 46.63 -30.82 -16.23
CA ARG A 193 46.44 -29.50 -16.85
C ARG A 193 44.96 -29.11 -16.93
N ALA A 194 44.10 -30.02 -17.39
CA ALA A 194 42.66 -29.79 -17.45
C ALA A 194 42.03 -29.58 -16.06
N TYR A 195 42.52 -30.28 -15.03
CA TYR A 195 42.12 -30.07 -13.65
C TYR A 195 42.58 -28.71 -13.12
N ALA A 196 43.84 -28.33 -13.34
CA ALA A 196 44.40 -27.05 -12.93
C ALA A 196 43.66 -25.86 -13.57
N LEU A 197 43.42 -25.89 -14.89
CA LEU A 197 42.65 -24.85 -15.60
C LEU A 197 41.20 -24.75 -15.06
N ASN A 198 40.61 -25.87 -14.68
CA ASN A 198 39.26 -25.92 -14.10
C ASN A 198 39.24 -25.43 -12.63
N LEU A 199 40.36 -25.57 -11.90
CA LEU A 199 40.57 -25.00 -10.58
C LEU A 199 40.76 -23.48 -10.67
N GLU A 200 41.59 -23.01 -11.59
CA GLU A 200 41.85 -21.58 -11.84
C GLU A 200 40.57 -20.85 -12.29
N ASN A 201 39.81 -21.43 -13.23
CA ASN A 201 38.52 -20.88 -13.66
C ASN A 201 37.46 -20.91 -12.54
N ARG A 202 37.56 -21.82 -11.57
CA ARG A 202 36.72 -21.79 -10.36
C ARG A 202 37.17 -20.71 -9.40
N TYR A 203 38.48 -20.53 -9.22
CA TYR A 203 39.06 -19.49 -8.37
C TYR A 203 38.72 -18.09 -8.90
N LYS A 204 38.93 -17.83 -10.20
CA LYS A 204 38.53 -16.57 -10.86
C LYS A 204 37.05 -16.25 -10.63
N LYS A 205 36.15 -17.21 -10.87
CA LYS A 205 34.71 -17.06 -10.60
C LYS A 205 34.36 -16.87 -9.12
N GLN A 206 35.17 -17.41 -8.20
CA GLN A 206 35.00 -17.19 -6.77
C GLN A 206 35.45 -15.77 -6.37
N VAL A 207 36.55 -15.26 -6.92
CA VAL A 207 37.04 -13.89 -6.69
C VAL A 207 36.12 -12.84 -7.34
N GLU A 208 35.61 -13.12 -8.55
CA GLU A 208 34.57 -12.30 -9.21
C GLU A 208 33.29 -12.25 -8.38
N ALA A 209 32.83 -13.39 -7.86
CA ALA A 209 31.65 -13.42 -6.98
C ALA A 209 31.91 -12.77 -5.62
N ALA A 210 33.12 -12.90 -5.07
CA ALA A 210 33.55 -12.30 -3.80
C ALA A 210 33.41 -10.77 -3.81
N ASN A 211 34.00 -10.13 -4.83
CA ASN A 211 34.06 -8.67 -4.98
C ASN A 211 32.81 -8.04 -5.62
N TYR A 212 31.85 -8.85 -6.07
CA TYR A 212 30.61 -8.36 -6.67
C TYR A 212 29.73 -7.68 -5.62
N SER A 213 29.39 -6.40 -5.86
CA SER A 213 28.25 -5.70 -5.24
C SER A 213 27.11 -5.62 -6.25
N PRO A 214 25.86 -5.98 -5.89
CA PRO A 214 24.73 -5.88 -6.82
C PRO A 214 24.34 -4.43 -7.16
N ALA A 215 24.77 -3.44 -6.36
CA ALA A 215 24.57 -2.02 -6.65
C ALA A 215 25.44 -1.52 -7.84
N LEU A 216 26.51 -2.25 -8.18
CA LEU A 216 27.49 -1.90 -9.22
C LEU A 216 27.38 -2.76 -10.48
N GLU A 217 26.33 -3.58 -10.61
CA GLU A 217 26.18 -4.56 -11.71
C GLU A 217 25.91 -3.93 -13.09
N PHE A 218 25.41 -2.69 -13.14
CA PHE A 218 25.01 -2.02 -14.38
C PHE A 218 25.60 -0.62 -14.49
N LYS A 219 25.78 -0.18 -15.74
CA LYS A 219 26.11 1.21 -16.08
C LYS A 219 24.84 2.05 -16.14
N GLY A 220 24.98 3.36 -15.91
CA GLY A 220 23.89 4.34 -15.90
C GLY A 220 23.53 4.81 -14.49
N ASP A 221 22.87 5.96 -14.40
CA ASP A 221 22.33 6.48 -13.16
C ASP A 221 21.22 5.54 -12.64
N PRO A 222 21.18 5.22 -11.34
CA PRO A 222 20.13 4.41 -10.77
C PRO A 222 18.89 5.27 -10.49
N TRP A 223 17.74 4.76 -10.93
CA TRP A 223 16.40 5.31 -10.68
C TRP A 223 15.61 4.30 -9.88
N ARG A 224 14.97 4.74 -8.79
CA ARG A 224 13.99 3.95 -8.08
C ARG A 224 12.66 4.03 -8.84
N PHE A 225 12.02 2.91 -9.20
CA PHE A 225 10.72 2.92 -9.87
C PHE A 225 9.59 2.26 -9.07
N GLN A 226 8.37 2.68 -9.39
CA GLN A 226 7.10 2.07 -9.02
C GLN A 226 6.22 1.95 -10.26
N MET A 227 5.64 0.78 -10.48
CA MET A 227 4.77 0.49 -11.62
C MET A 227 3.52 -0.27 -11.16
N LYS A 228 2.33 0.22 -11.50
CA LYS A 228 1.05 -0.43 -11.14
C LYS A 228 0.52 -1.24 -12.32
N CYS A 229 0.27 -2.53 -12.12
CA CYS A 229 -0.18 -3.46 -13.15
C CYS A 229 -1.39 -4.28 -12.66
N SER A 230 -2.60 -3.94 -13.11
CA SER A 230 -3.89 -4.60 -12.81
C SER A 230 -4.21 -4.89 -11.33
N ARG A 231 -3.49 -5.82 -10.67
CA ARG A 231 -3.63 -6.22 -9.26
C ARG A 231 -2.30 -6.29 -8.50
N GLU A 232 -1.19 -5.99 -9.13
CA GLU A 232 0.15 -6.04 -8.55
C GLU A 232 0.85 -4.68 -8.68
N THR A 233 1.65 -4.32 -7.68
CA THR A 233 2.59 -3.19 -7.79
C THR A 233 4.01 -3.74 -7.81
N TYR A 234 4.75 -3.33 -8.84
CA TYR A 234 6.15 -3.64 -9.04
C TYR A 234 6.99 -2.48 -8.52
N PHE A 235 8.03 -2.82 -7.77
CA PHE A 235 8.98 -1.88 -7.17
C PHE A 235 10.39 -2.32 -7.52
N GLY A 236 11.30 -1.38 -7.73
CA GLY A 236 12.69 -1.73 -7.98
C GLY A 236 13.57 -0.60 -8.46
N PHE A 237 14.63 -0.97 -9.19
CA PHE A 237 15.62 -0.08 -9.74
C PHE A 237 15.67 -0.18 -11.26
N LEU A 238 15.79 0.96 -11.92
CA LEU A 238 15.95 1.13 -13.35
C LEU A 238 17.27 1.89 -13.56
N PHE A 239 18.18 1.32 -14.33
CA PHE A 239 19.48 1.92 -14.60
C PHE A 239 19.44 2.56 -15.99
N LEU A 240 19.65 3.89 -16.06
CA LEU A 240 19.56 4.69 -17.28
C LEU A 240 20.84 5.50 -17.51
N ASP A 241 21.44 5.38 -18.68
CA ASP A 241 22.50 6.29 -19.13
C ASP A 241 21.93 7.27 -20.17
N LEU A 242 21.27 8.33 -19.67
CA LEU A 242 20.60 9.34 -20.49
C LEU A 242 21.56 10.20 -21.35
N ASN A 243 22.87 10.04 -21.16
CA ASN A 243 23.89 10.76 -21.93
C ASN A 243 24.36 9.97 -23.17
N GLY A 244 24.04 8.68 -23.25
CA GLY A 244 24.39 7.81 -24.38
C GLY A 244 23.17 7.47 -25.24
N GLU A 245 23.08 8.06 -26.43
CA GLU A 245 22.04 7.73 -27.42
C GLU A 245 22.00 6.21 -27.67
N ASN A 246 20.83 5.60 -27.46
CA ASN A 246 20.57 4.17 -27.62
C ASN A 246 21.36 3.22 -26.69
N SER A 247 21.74 3.66 -25.49
CA SER A 247 22.37 2.76 -24.51
C SER A 247 21.37 1.76 -23.89
N ALA A 248 21.87 0.60 -23.48
CA ALA A 248 21.06 -0.49 -22.94
C ALA A 248 20.75 -0.28 -21.45
N SER A 249 19.50 0.07 -21.16
CA SER A 249 18.95 0.22 -19.81
C SER A 249 18.61 -1.13 -19.19
N VAL A 250 18.59 -1.20 -17.86
CA VAL A 250 18.18 -2.42 -17.13
C VAL A 250 17.19 -2.09 -16.05
N MET A 251 16.04 -2.76 -16.07
CA MET A 251 15.06 -2.72 -14.99
C MET A 251 15.16 -3.98 -14.14
N LYS A 252 15.31 -3.84 -12.83
CA LYS A 252 15.25 -4.90 -11.83
C LYS A 252 14.15 -4.60 -10.85
N GLY A 253 13.19 -5.51 -10.68
CA GLY A 253 12.09 -5.28 -9.74
C GLY A 253 11.48 -6.54 -9.17
N TYR A 254 10.64 -6.31 -8.17
CA TYR A 254 9.84 -7.34 -7.51
C TYR A 254 8.39 -6.89 -7.38
N ALA A 255 7.45 -7.84 -7.45
CA ALA A 255 6.05 -7.61 -7.18
C ALA A 255 5.73 -7.93 -5.72
N ARG A 256 4.95 -7.07 -5.07
CA ARG A 256 4.39 -7.34 -3.75
C ARG A 256 3.15 -8.23 -3.86
N SER A 257 3.36 -9.54 -3.93
CA SER A 257 2.31 -10.56 -3.81
C SER A 257 2.77 -11.71 -2.90
N SER A 258 1.87 -12.62 -2.51
CA SER A 258 2.16 -13.76 -1.63
C SER A 258 3.29 -14.68 -2.12
N TYR A 259 3.68 -14.56 -3.39
CA TYR A 259 4.74 -15.34 -4.03
C TYR A 259 6.05 -14.57 -4.27
N ASN A 260 6.16 -13.28 -3.88
CA ASN A 260 7.34 -12.42 -4.06
C ASN A 260 8.01 -12.60 -5.44
N LYS A 261 7.29 -12.27 -6.51
CA LYS A 261 7.84 -12.32 -7.88
C LYS A 261 9.04 -11.38 -7.97
N TYR A 262 10.10 -11.81 -8.65
CA TYR A 262 11.26 -10.98 -8.97
C TYR A 262 11.64 -11.20 -10.43
N GLY A 263 12.14 -10.15 -11.08
CA GLY A 263 12.74 -10.28 -12.39
C GLY A 263 13.71 -9.16 -12.75
N SER A 264 14.35 -9.35 -13.90
CA SER A 264 15.26 -8.37 -14.48
C SER A 264 15.05 -8.35 -15.99
N LEU A 265 14.91 -7.16 -16.55
CA LEU A 265 14.52 -6.89 -17.92
C LEU A 265 15.54 -5.95 -18.56
N ARG A 266 16.09 -6.35 -19.70
CA ARG A 266 16.86 -5.46 -20.56
C ARG A 266 15.89 -4.59 -21.35
N MET A 267 16.21 -3.31 -21.44
CA MET A 267 15.46 -2.35 -22.24
C MET A 267 16.41 -1.54 -23.11
N THR A 268 15.98 -1.19 -24.32
CA THR A 268 16.59 -0.08 -25.06
C THR A 268 15.83 1.19 -24.76
N HIS A 269 16.53 2.32 -24.68
CA HIS A 269 15.88 3.61 -24.49
C HIS A 269 16.15 4.60 -25.61
N THR A 270 15.18 5.47 -25.83
CA THR A 270 15.30 6.67 -26.65
C THR A 270 14.87 7.85 -25.79
N TYR A 271 15.77 8.82 -25.61
CA TYR A 271 15.51 10.04 -24.85
C TYR A 271 15.56 11.25 -25.78
N GLU A 272 14.47 12.00 -25.85
CA GLU A 272 14.39 13.24 -26.63
C GLU A 272 14.54 14.42 -25.67
N SER A 273 15.71 15.07 -25.69
CA SER A 273 16.06 16.13 -24.72
C SER A 273 15.19 17.38 -24.82
N SER A 274 14.69 17.71 -26.01
CA SER A 274 13.82 18.87 -26.27
C SER A 274 12.42 18.71 -25.64
N SER A 275 11.82 17.53 -25.77
CA SER A 275 10.51 17.21 -25.22
C SER A 275 10.57 16.60 -23.81
N ARG A 276 11.77 16.20 -23.37
CA ARG A 276 12.06 15.44 -22.13
C ARG A 276 11.34 14.09 -22.07
N ASN A 277 10.95 13.55 -23.22
CA ASN A 277 10.29 12.25 -23.31
C ASN A 277 11.31 11.11 -23.38
N LEU A 278 11.00 10.02 -22.68
CA LEU A 278 11.76 8.79 -22.58
C LEU A 278 10.85 7.63 -23.00
N GLU A 279 11.20 6.95 -24.09
CA GLU A 279 10.59 5.67 -24.46
C GLU A 279 11.57 4.54 -24.10
N LEU A 280 11.13 3.59 -23.26
CA LEU A 280 11.86 2.38 -22.91
C LEU A 280 11.15 1.19 -23.56
N LYS A 281 11.86 0.46 -24.45
CA LYS A 281 11.33 -0.75 -25.09
C LYS A 281 11.93 -1.99 -24.46
N SER A 282 11.06 -2.88 -24.01
CA SER A 282 11.42 -4.17 -23.45
C SER A 282 12.07 -5.05 -24.52
N GLN A 283 13.21 -5.65 -24.21
CA GLN A 283 13.90 -6.59 -25.10
C GLN A 283 13.80 -8.02 -24.58
N ASP A 284 14.53 -8.32 -23.50
CA ASP A 284 14.77 -9.68 -23.05
C ASP A 284 14.96 -9.75 -21.53
N TYR A 285 14.58 -10.89 -20.95
CA TYR A 285 14.86 -11.16 -19.54
C TYR A 285 16.34 -11.44 -19.28
N ILE A 286 16.88 -10.81 -18.24
CA ILE A 286 18.24 -11.04 -17.74
C ILE A 286 18.18 -12.10 -16.62
N GLY A 287 19.05 -13.11 -16.71
CA GLY A 287 19.20 -14.17 -15.71
C GLY A 287 18.56 -15.50 -16.10
N ASP A 288 18.37 -16.38 -15.11
CA ASP A 288 17.88 -17.75 -15.33
C ASP A 288 16.34 -17.84 -15.40
N LYS A 289 15.80 -19.03 -15.68
CA LYS A 289 14.34 -19.20 -15.87
C LYS A 289 13.49 -18.79 -14.64
N PHE A 290 14.10 -18.61 -13.46
CA PHE A 290 13.40 -18.19 -12.25
C PHE A 290 13.39 -16.66 -12.05
N SER A 291 14.16 -15.88 -12.82
CA SER A 291 14.14 -14.40 -12.83
C SER A 291 13.25 -13.79 -13.93
N ARG A 292 12.30 -14.56 -14.47
CA ARG A 292 11.43 -14.17 -15.59
C ARG A 292 9.98 -13.87 -15.16
N ASN A 293 9.81 -13.18 -14.04
CA ASN A 293 8.49 -12.88 -13.44
C ASN A 293 8.16 -11.38 -13.36
N LEU A 294 8.99 -10.50 -13.92
CA LEU A 294 8.57 -9.14 -14.29
C LEU A 294 7.69 -9.24 -15.55
N PRO A 295 6.68 -8.39 -15.78
CA PRO A 295 6.08 -8.30 -17.10
C PRO A 295 7.07 -7.76 -18.15
N LEU A 296 6.99 -8.25 -19.40
CA LEU A 296 7.55 -7.55 -20.55
C LEU A 296 6.69 -6.31 -20.79
N THR A 297 7.25 -5.12 -20.60
CA THR A 297 6.51 -3.87 -20.60
C THR A 297 7.32 -2.75 -21.20
N ASP A 298 6.73 -2.03 -22.16
CA ASP A 298 7.30 -0.81 -22.72
C ASP A 298 6.79 0.39 -21.91
N ILE A 299 7.67 1.35 -21.63
CA ILE A 299 7.36 2.53 -20.83
C ILE A 299 7.49 3.78 -21.69
N ARG A 300 6.53 4.69 -21.53
CA ARG A 300 6.62 6.06 -22.02
C ARG A 300 6.48 6.99 -20.82
N ALA A 301 7.56 7.70 -20.51
CA ALA A 301 7.63 8.62 -19.38
C ALA A 301 8.17 9.98 -19.84
N THR A 302 7.80 11.03 -19.12
CA THR A 302 8.35 12.38 -19.29
C THR A 302 9.15 12.74 -18.04
N LEU A 303 10.33 13.30 -18.24
CA LEU A 303 11.22 13.78 -17.17
C LEU A 303 10.76 15.16 -16.67
N SER A 304 10.81 15.36 -15.35
CA SER A 304 10.57 16.62 -14.66
C SER A 304 11.53 17.74 -15.11
N LEU A 305 11.26 18.97 -14.71
CA LEU A 305 12.11 20.13 -15.04
C LEU A 305 13.47 20.10 -14.32
N ASP A 306 13.52 19.54 -13.11
CA ASP A 306 14.73 19.40 -12.29
C ASP A 306 15.58 18.15 -12.65
N GLY A 307 15.03 17.23 -13.44
CA GLY A 307 15.69 15.99 -13.82
C GLY A 307 15.78 14.92 -12.71
N GLU A 308 15.02 15.06 -11.61
CA GLU A 308 15.05 14.12 -10.48
C GLU A 308 13.84 13.17 -10.45
N TYR A 309 12.79 13.41 -11.24
CA TYR A 309 11.57 12.61 -11.30
C TYR A 309 11.12 12.34 -12.74
N MET A 310 10.49 11.19 -12.98
CA MET A 310 9.86 10.86 -14.26
C MET A 310 8.55 10.10 -14.06
N SER A 311 7.57 10.40 -14.90
CA SER A 311 6.22 9.83 -14.81
C SER A 311 5.62 9.52 -16.17
N GLY A 312 4.79 8.49 -16.24
CA GLY A 312 3.99 8.20 -17.43
C GLY A 312 3.27 6.86 -17.36
N SER A 313 3.23 6.16 -18.50
CA SER A 313 2.47 4.93 -18.71
C SER A 313 3.37 3.76 -19.12
N ALA A 314 2.86 2.54 -18.93
CA ALA A 314 3.62 1.30 -19.06
C ALA A 314 2.82 0.25 -19.87
N ASN A 315 2.68 0.50 -21.18
CA ASN A 315 1.77 -0.28 -22.02
C ASN A 315 2.42 -1.56 -22.56
N SER A 316 1.79 -2.69 -22.25
CA SER A 316 2.01 -4.00 -22.90
C SER A 316 0.93 -5.00 -22.46
N ALA A 317 1.09 -6.28 -22.82
CA ALA A 317 0.19 -7.41 -22.51
C ALA A 317 -0.11 -7.67 -21.00
N SER A 318 0.44 -6.88 -20.08
CA SER A 318 0.24 -6.96 -18.63
C SER A 318 -0.67 -5.88 -18.03
N ASN A 319 -1.19 -4.95 -18.84
CA ASN A 319 -2.06 -3.84 -18.41
C ASN A 319 -1.48 -3.05 -17.21
N CYS A 320 -0.35 -2.36 -17.42
CA CYS A 320 0.23 -1.46 -16.42
C CYS A 320 -0.17 0.00 -16.71
N THR A 321 -0.96 0.58 -15.81
CA THR A 321 -1.62 1.88 -16.03
C THR A 321 -0.77 3.07 -15.64
N GLU A 322 0.23 2.87 -14.77
CA GLU A 322 1.05 3.94 -14.20
C GLU A 322 2.52 3.48 -14.06
N PHE A 323 3.44 4.36 -14.43
CA PHE A 323 4.86 4.28 -14.13
C PHE A 323 5.34 5.59 -13.51
N GLN A 324 6.10 5.48 -12.42
CA GLN A 324 6.80 6.58 -11.78
C GLN A 324 8.22 6.13 -11.43
N ALA A 325 9.21 7.00 -11.62
CA ALA A 325 10.54 6.78 -11.09
C ALA A 325 11.19 8.06 -10.58
N TRP A 326 12.07 7.90 -9.59
CA TRP A 326 12.79 8.96 -8.90
C TRP A 326 14.28 8.66 -8.97
N LYS A 327 15.09 9.67 -9.27
CA LYS A 327 16.54 9.53 -9.29
C LYS A 327 17.03 9.16 -7.89
N THR A 328 17.97 8.23 -7.81
CA THR A 328 18.57 7.80 -6.54
C THR A 328 20.09 7.70 -6.68
N LYS A 329 20.78 7.42 -5.58
CA LYS A 329 22.22 7.15 -5.55
C LYS A 329 22.46 6.00 -4.58
N PHE A 330 23.42 5.12 -4.90
CA PHE A 330 23.86 4.11 -3.95
C PHE A 330 25.07 4.62 -3.17
N GLU A 331 25.07 4.37 -1.86
CA GLU A 331 26.23 4.65 -1.02
C GLU A 331 27.13 3.41 -0.98
N THR A 332 28.16 3.41 -1.82
CA THR A 332 29.09 2.27 -1.98
C THR A 332 30.48 2.54 -1.41
N ARG A 333 30.69 3.65 -0.67
CA ARG A 333 31.96 3.92 0.02
C ARG A 333 32.30 2.80 1.02
N VAL A 334 33.59 2.51 1.10
CA VAL A 334 34.20 1.59 2.06
C VAL A 334 35.28 2.36 2.83
N VAL A 335 35.37 2.12 4.13
CA VAL A 335 36.41 2.65 5.03
C VAL A 335 37.23 1.46 5.53
N ASP A 336 38.47 1.35 5.08
CA ASP A 336 39.30 0.14 5.25
C ASP A 336 39.56 -0.25 6.72
N ASP A 337 39.67 0.74 7.61
CA ASP A 337 39.85 0.51 9.05
C ASP A 337 38.55 0.12 9.78
N GLY A 338 37.39 0.32 9.14
CA GLY A 338 36.08 0.05 9.72
C GLY A 338 35.82 -1.44 9.95
N LEU A 339 34.93 -1.75 10.89
CA LEU A 339 34.80 -3.09 11.50
C LEU A 339 34.69 -4.24 10.50
N ILE A 340 33.92 -4.12 9.42
CA ILE A 340 33.71 -5.22 8.46
C ILE A 340 34.91 -5.41 7.54
N PRO A 341 35.42 -4.39 6.82
CA PRO A 341 36.67 -4.47 6.08
C PRO A 341 37.84 -4.99 6.93
N ASN A 342 38.02 -4.44 8.13
CA ASN A 342 39.08 -4.82 9.07
C ASN A 342 38.95 -6.28 9.56
N PHE A 343 37.73 -6.81 9.65
CA PHE A 343 37.45 -8.20 10.00
C PHE A 343 37.62 -9.20 8.82
N LEU A 344 37.73 -8.74 7.56
CA LEU A 344 37.97 -9.63 6.43
C LEU A 344 39.22 -10.49 6.64
N GLY A 345 39.12 -11.79 6.35
CA GLY A 345 40.19 -12.76 6.57
C GLY A 345 40.49 -13.10 8.05
N ARG A 346 39.93 -12.40 9.05
CA ARG A 346 40.19 -12.68 10.48
C ARG A 346 39.42 -13.89 11.00
N SER A 347 40.06 -14.65 11.88
CA SER A 347 39.50 -15.88 12.47
C SER A 347 38.60 -15.63 13.68
N GLN A 348 38.85 -14.60 14.49
CA GLN A 348 38.05 -14.19 15.65
C GLN A 348 38.01 -12.66 15.77
N PRO A 349 36.87 -12.08 16.19
CA PRO A 349 36.81 -10.68 16.62
C PRO A 349 37.21 -10.56 18.10
N ASP A 350 37.68 -9.39 18.50
CA ASP A 350 37.90 -9.03 19.90
C ASP A 350 36.62 -8.51 20.58
N MET A 351 36.72 -8.14 21.87
CA MET A 351 35.57 -7.68 22.65
C MET A 351 35.04 -6.32 22.17
N GLU A 352 35.93 -5.38 21.86
CA GLU A 352 35.58 -4.02 21.43
C GLU A 352 34.85 -4.05 20.08
N GLN A 353 35.37 -4.81 19.12
CA GLN A 353 34.70 -5.11 17.85
C GLN A 353 33.30 -5.69 18.05
N CYS A 354 33.11 -6.52 19.07
CA CYS A 354 31.82 -7.12 19.39
C CYS A 354 30.86 -6.16 20.09
N GLU A 355 31.35 -5.28 20.96
CA GLU A 355 30.56 -4.18 21.53
C GLU A 355 30.09 -3.23 20.43
N ILE A 356 30.99 -2.74 19.57
CA ILE A 356 30.67 -1.87 18.42
C ILE A 356 29.62 -2.50 17.49
N PHE A 357 29.79 -3.79 17.16
CA PHE A 357 28.83 -4.52 16.32
C PHE A 357 27.43 -4.56 16.95
N TYR A 358 27.34 -4.86 18.24
CA TYR A 358 26.06 -4.99 18.94
C TYR A 358 25.45 -3.64 19.31
N GLU A 359 26.23 -2.60 19.54
CA GLU A 359 25.74 -1.22 19.67
C GLU A 359 25.07 -0.76 18.37
N TRP A 360 25.73 -0.94 17.22
CA TRP A 360 25.14 -0.65 15.91
C TRP A 360 23.88 -1.48 15.66
N TYR A 361 23.92 -2.78 15.96
CA TYR A 361 22.76 -3.64 15.77
C TYR A 361 21.59 -3.21 16.67
N ASN A 362 21.84 -2.87 17.93
CA ASN A 362 20.81 -2.45 18.89
C ASN A 362 20.24 -1.05 18.66
N ALA A 363 20.96 -0.17 17.95
CA ALA A 363 20.41 1.09 17.46
C ALA A 363 19.36 0.90 16.32
N SER A 364 19.14 -0.34 15.86
CA SER A 364 18.19 -0.65 14.79
C SER A 364 16.76 -0.77 15.30
N GLU A 365 15.87 0.14 14.88
CA GLU A 365 14.42 -0.02 14.97
C GLU A 365 13.80 -0.59 13.68
N VAL A 366 12.61 -1.17 13.76
CA VAL A 366 11.81 -1.60 12.59
C VAL A 366 10.98 -0.43 12.08
N LEU A 367 11.31 0.06 10.89
CA LEU A 367 10.50 1.04 10.18
C LEU A 367 9.33 0.34 9.50
N ILE A 368 8.11 0.72 9.85
CA ILE A 368 6.86 0.21 9.27
C ILE A 368 6.35 1.23 8.25
N THR A 369 6.22 0.81 7.00
CA THR A 369 5.80 1.63 5.86
C THR A 369 4.56 1.01 5.21
N PRO A 370 3.78 1.77 4.42
CA PRO A 370 2.67 1.21 3.64
C PRO A 370 3.11 0.07 2.71
N ALA A 371 4.30 0.19 2.12
CA ALA A 371 4.90 -0.80 1.22
C ALA A 371 5.48 -2.04 1.92
N GLY A 372 5.87 -1.96 3.20
CA GLY A 372 6.46 -3.09 3.93
C GLY A 372 7.17 -2.71 5.22
N ARG A 373 8.19 -3.49 5.58
CA ARG A 373 9.03 -3.26 6.76
C ARG A 373 10.51 -3.36 6.38
N VAL A 374 11.34 -2.58 7.06
CA VAL A 374 12.80 -2.55 6.90
C VAL A 374 13.47 -2.10 8.20
N SER A 375 14.69 -2.57 8.45
CA SER A 375 15.55 -2.05 9.53
C SER A 375 15.96 -0.60 9.26
N SER A 376 15.81 0.28 10.25
CA SER A 376 16.31 1.67 10.20
C SER A 376 17.82 1.76 9.97
N SER A 377 18.60 0.81 10.48
CA SER A 377 20.05 0.71 10.23
C SER A 377 20.44 0.34 8.80
N ALA A 378 19.49 -0.10 7.96
CA ALA A 378 19.71 -0.17 6.52
C ALA A 378 19.52 1.19 5.83
N VAL A 379 18.72 2.09 6.44
CA VAL A 379 18.47 3.46 5.95
C VAL A 379 19.59 4.42 6.35
N ASP A 380 20.08 4.29 7.58
CA ASP A 380 21.17 5.13 8.11
C ASP A 380 22.54 4.64 7.63
N TYR A 381 22.86 5.02 6.40
CA TYR A 381 24.13 4.70 5.75
C TYR A 381 25.34 5.31 6.47
N GLN A 382 25.17 6.45 7.15
CA GLN A 382 26.28 7.13 7.83
C GLN A 382 26.63 6.38 9.12
N LEU A 383 25.63 6.04 9.95
CA LEU A 383 25.82 5.17 11.12
C LEU A 383 26.41 3.80 10.73
N ALA A 384 26.02 3.25 9.58
CA ALA A 384 26.62 2.03 9.03
C ALA A 384 28.08 2.22 8.59
N ILE A 385 28.44 3.32 7.93
CA ILE A 385 29.85 3.63 7.62
C ILE A 385 30.66 3.82 8.91
N ASP A 386 30.17 4.62 9.86
CA ASP A 386 30.90 5.00 11.08
C ASP A 386 31.16 3.81 12.01
N LYS A 387 30.22 2.86 12.10
CA LYS A 387 30.34 1.67 12.98
C LYS A 387 30.82 0.41 12.26
N LEU A 388 30.46 0.21 10.97
CA LEU A 388 30.77 -1.01 10.23
C LEU A 388 31.85 -0.83 9.15
N GLY A 389 32.20 0.40 8.78
CA GLY A 389 33.09 0.71 7.66
C GLY A 389 32.42 0.64 6.28
N ILE A 390 31.13 0.31 6.20
CA ILE A 390 30.43 0.11 4.92
C ILE A 390 28.91 0.28 5.06
N ALA A 391 28.32 1.02 4.12
CA ALA A 391 26.87 1.19 4.03
C ALA A 391 26.18 -0.05 3.42
N TYR A 392 24.87 -0.19 3.66
CA TYR A 392 24.08 -1.35 3.21
C TYR A 392 24.13 -1.58 1.68
N ASP A 393 24.13 -0.50 0.89
CA ASP A 393 24.18 -0.54 -0.58
C ASP A 393 25.55 -1.06 -1.09
N GLY A 394 26.63 -0.82 -0.34
CA GLY A 394 28.01 -1.16 -0.72
C GLY A 394 28.43 -2.62 -0.50
N PHE A 395 27.64 -3.43 0.20
CA PHE A 395 28.06 -4.78 0.59
C PHE A 395 28.44 -5.69 -0.61
N THR A 396 29.54 -6.41 -0.44
CA THR A 396 30.02 -7.50 -1.30
C THR A 396 29.68 -8.87 -0.68
N VAL A 397 29.95 -9.98 -1.39
CA VAL A 397 29.73 -11.33 -0.85
C VAL A 397 30.61 -11.56 0.38
N GLU A 398 31.86 -11.10 0.33
CA GLU A 398 32.80 -11.25 1.45
C GLU A 398 32.36 -10.43 2.66
N ASN A 399 32.00 -9.16 2.46
CA ASN A 399 31.48 -8.29 3.52
C ASN A 399 30.21 -8.88 4.16
N SER A 400 29.33 -9.50 3.36
CA SER A 400 28.14 -10.21 3.83
C SER A 400 28.47 -11.44 4.70
N ASN A 401 29.55 -12.15 4.36
CA ASN A 401 30.01 -13.32 5.10
C ASN A 401 30.76 -12.90 6.39
N ALA A 402 31.56 -11.84 6.33
CA ALA A 402 32.21 -11.21 7.48
C ALA A 402 31.19 -10.75 8.51
N PHE A 403 30.18 -9.97 8.12
CA PHE A 403 29.04 -9.58 8.97
C PHE A 403 28.35 -10.77 9.64
N ARG A 404 28.05 -11.82 8.85
CA ARG A 404 27.42 -13.04 9.38
C ARG A 404 28.32 -13.78 10.38
N SER A 405 29.64 -13.72 10.19
CA SER A 405 30.62 -14.31 11.10
C SER A 405 30.75 -13.49 12.39
N LEU A 406 30.81 -12.16 12.30
CA LEU A 406 30.77 -11.23 13.43
C LEU A 406 29.54 -11.48 14.30
N TYR A 407 28.34 -11.44 13.71
CA TYR A 407 27.08 -11.76 14.38
C TYR A 407 27.13 -13.09 15.17
N GLN A 408 27.66 -14.16 14.56
CA GLN A 408 27.73 -15.48 15.17
C GLN A 408 28.79 -15.62 16.26
N LYS A 409 29.93 -14.93 16.13
CA LYS A 409 31.07 -15.00 17.06
C LYS A 409 30.85 -14.05 18.23
N CYS A 410 30.48 -12.81 17.97
CA CYS A 410 30.23 -11.80 19.00
C CYS A 410 29.09 -12.18 19.93
N GLY A 411 28.00 -12.78 19.42
CA GLY A 411 26.93 -13.31 20.27
C GLY A 411 27.40 -14.40 21.26
N ARG A 412 28.49 -15.11 20.97
CA ARG A 412 29.12 -16.07 21.89
C ARG A 412 30.12 -15.40 22.84
N ILE A 413 30.92 -14.47 22.33
CA ILE A 413 31.94 -13.75 23.12
C ILE A 413 31.27 -12.90 24.20
N LEU A 414 30.29 -12.07 23.83
CA LEU A 414 29.48 -11.29 24.76
C LEU A 414 28.71 -12.20 25.72
N GLY A 415 28.17 -13.32 25.23
CA GLY A 415 27.36 -14.25 26.02
C GLY A 415 28.15 -15.05 27.07
N ASN A 416 29.47 -15.11 26.92
CA ASN A 416 30.40 -15.72 27.89
C ASN A 416 31.05 -14.68 28.82
N SER A 417 30.70 -13.39 28.69
CA SER A 417 31.26 -12.31 29.50
C SER A 417 30.48 -12.08 30.79
N ALA A 418 31.18 -11.75 31.86
CA ALA A 418 30.58 -11.36 33.15
C ALA A 418 30.15 -9.88 33.21
N ASN A 419 30.44 -9.07 32.18
CA ASN A 419 30.08 -7.66 32.14
C ASN A 419 28.56 -7.47 31.93
N THR A 420 27.91 -6.69 32.81
CA THR A 420 26.48 -6.37 32.71
C THR A 420 26.13 -5.65 31.41
N LYS A 421 27.01 -4.78 30.89
CA LYS A 421 26.82 -4.12 29.57
C LYS A 421 26.60 -5.15 28.46
N HIS A 422 27.32 -6.28 28.49
CA HIS A 422 27.24 -7.30 27.43
C HIS A 422 25.95 -8.11 27.54
N ALA A 423 25.48 -8.38 28.75
CA ALA A 423 24.18 -8.98 29.00
C ALA A 423 23.03 -8.06 28.53
N GLU A 424 23.13 -6.75 28.74
CA GLU A 424 22.17 -5.75 28.26
C GLU A 424 22.14 -5.67 26.72
N LEU A 425 23.32 -5.60 26.08
CA LEU A 425 23.44 -5.63 24.61
C LEU A 425 22.80 -6.89 24.00
N LEU A 426 22.96 -8.06 24.63
CA LEU A 426 22.31 -9.30 24.18
C LEU A 426 20.81 -9.36 24.50
N LYS A 427 20.37 -8.73 25.60
CA LYS A 427 18.96 -8.66 25.99
C LYS A 427 18.16 -7.77 25.03
N ALA A 428 18.71 -6.62 24.62
CA ALA A 428 18.12 -5.76 23.59
C ALA A 428 17.91 -6.52 22.26
N MET A 429 18.93 -7.29 21.84
CA MET A 429 18.84 -8.16 20.68
C MET A 429 17.70 -9.20 20.79
N SER A 430 17.43 -9.73 21.98
CA SER A 430 16.34 -10.70 22.19
C SER A 430 14.94 -10.10 22.02
N LEU A 431 14.75 -8.81 22.34
CA LEU A 431 13.51 -8.07 22.11
C LEU A 431 13.28 -7.84 20.60
N MET A 432 14.35 -7.53 19.87
CA MET A 432 14.34 -7.55 18.39
C MET A 432 14.26 -8.95 17.77
N GLY A 433 14.44 -10.02 18.54
CA GLY A 433 14.26 -11.41 18.09
C GLY A 433 12.83 -11.75 17.64
N SER A 434 11.88 -10.83 17.84
CA SER A 434 10.52 -10.85 17.29
C SER A 434 10.42 -10.34 15.84
N MET A 435 11.48 -9.73 15.29
CA MET A 435 11.55 -9.33 13.89
C MET A 435 11.45 -10.54 12.96
N SER A 436 10.72 -10.38 11.85
CA SER A 436 10.75 -11.38 10.78
C SER A 436 12.18 -11.51 10.24
N ALA A 437 12.56 -12.72 9.80
CA ALA A 437 13.77 -12.94 9.02
C ALA A 437 13.75 -12.21 7.65
N ASP A 438 12.64 -11.55 7.31
CA ASP A 438 12.53 -10.60 6.20
C ASP A 438 12.90 -9.16 6.59
N ASP A 439 12.71 -8.77 7.86
CA ASP A 439 12.81 -7.37 8.33
C ASP A 439 14.22 -7.02 8.81
N ALA A 440 15.00 -8.02 9.23
CA ALA A 440 16.40 -7.87 9.63
C ALA A 440 17.28 -7.29 8.50
N PRO A 441 18.41 -6.62 8.82
CA PRO A 441 19.41 -6.21 7.82
C PRO A 441 20.07 -7.45 7.18
N TYR A 442 19.39 -8.00 6.19
CA TYR A 442 19.70 -9.31 5.63
C TYR A 442 20.65 -9.20 4.44
N ILE A 443 21.91 -9.58 4.66
CA ILE A 443 22.99 -9.45 3.69
C ILE A 443 23.19 -10.75 2.90
N PHE A 444 23.66 -10.62 1.66
CA PHE A 444 23.30 -11.57 0.62
C PHE A 444 24.00 -12.93 0.67
N GLN A 445 23.30 -13.92 0.12
CA GLN A 445 23.74 -15.32 0.08
C GLN A 445 24.28 -15.69 -1.30
N ASN A 446 25.49 -15.22 -1.59
CA ASN A 446 26.41 -15.73 -2.64
C ASN A 446 25.78 -15.99 -4.03
N THR A 447 24.70 -15.28 -4.36
CA THR A 447 23.91 -15.43 -5.57
C THR A 447 23.18 -14.12 -5.87
N ILE A 448 22.98 -13.83 -7.15
CA ILE A 448 22.23 -12.68 -7.70
C ILE A 448 20.72 -12.71 -7.30
N LYS A 449 20.30 -13.72 -6.52
CA LYS A 449 18.90 -14.12 -6.28
C LYS A 449 18.32 -13.63 -4.96
N ASN A 450 18.99 -12.76 -4.21
CA ASN A 450 18.49 -12.34 -2.91
C ASN A 450 17.43 -11.23 -3.02
N ILE A 451 16.19 -11.63 -3.35
CA ILE A 451 15.01 -10.76 -3.43
C ILE A 451 14.83 -9.92 -2.16
N LYS A 452 15.17 -10.47 -0.98
CA LYS A 452 15.09 -9.74 0.29
C LYS A 452 16.07 -8.57 0.38
N TRP A 453 17.29 -8.73 -0.14
CA TRP A 453 18.28 -7.64 -0.18
C TRP A 453 17.83 -6.53 -1.13
N TYR A 454 17.36 -6.87 -2.34
CA TYR A 454 16.80 -5.86 -3.26
C TYR A 454 15.59 -5.13 -2.67
N ARG A 455 14.71 -5.85 -1.95
CA ARG A 455 13.56 -5.26 -1.22
C ARG A 455 14.01 -4.30 -0.12
N ASN A 456 14.99 -4.70 0.69
CA ASN A 456 15.49 -3.90 1.80
C ASN A 456 16.27 -2.69 1.29
N MET A 457 17.11 -2.84 0.25
CA MET A 457 17.79 -1.72 -0.41
C MET A 457 16.76 -0.76 -1.01
N TYR A 458 15.74 -1.27 -1.73
CA TYR A 458 14.66 -0.43 -2.25
C TYR A 458 14.00 0.39 -1.13
N PHE A 459 13.54 -0.23 -0.04
CA PHE A 459 12.93 0.52 1.06
C PHE A 459 13.92 1.48 1.74
N ALA A 460 15.19 1.10 1.91
CA ALA A 460 16.20 1.94 2.54
C ALA A 460 16.51 3.19 1.71
N THR A 461 16.83 3.04 0.43
CA THR A 461 17.08 4.18 -0.46
C THR A 461 15.81 5.03 -0.60
N SER A 462 14.62 4.42 -0.69
CA SER A 462 13.36 5.18 -0.76
C SER A 462 13.16 6.09 0.45
N ILE A 463 13.34 5.56 1.68
CA ILE A 463 13.15 6.33 2.92
C ILE A 463 14.19 7.44 3.02
N ARG A 464 15.46 7.14 2.71
CA ARG A 464 16.56 8.11 2.73
C ARG A 464 16.31 9.25 1.75
N ASP A 465 15.96 8.93 0.51
CA ASP A 465 15.76 9.92 -0.55
C ASP A 465 14.48 10.73 -0.28
N ALA A 466 13.41 10.10 0.20
CA ALA A 466 12.22 10.79 0.67
C ALA A 466 12.53 11.76 1.83
N ARG A 467 13.22 11.30 2.88
CA ARG A 467 13.65 12.15 4.02
C ARG A 467 14.50 13.34 3.59
N LYS A 468 15.26 13.23 2.48
CA LYS A 468 16.04 14.33 1.88
C LYS A 468 15.18 15.30 1.07
N LEU A 469 14.08 14.84 0.47
CA LEU A 469 13.16 15.65 -0.32
C LEU A 469 12.10 16.38 0.53
N LEU A 470 11.58 15.77 1.60
CA LEU A 470 10.54 16.37 2.45
C LEU A 470 10.86 17.79 2.94
N PRO A 471 12.10 18.12 3.40
CA PRO A 471 12.43 19.48 3.82
C PRO A 471 12.37 20.48 2.66
N LYS A 472 12.89 20.10 1.48
CA LYS A 472 12.85 20.95 0.29
C LYS A 472 11.42 21.22 -0.16
N MET A 473 10.58 20.18 -0.21
CA MET A 473 9.16 20.35 -0.53
C MET A 473 8.47 21.28 0.48
N ALA A 474 8.77 21.15 1.78
CA ALA A 474 8.26 22.07 2.79
C ALA A 474 8.77 23.51 2.61
N GLU A 475 10.04 23.71 2.25
CA GLU A 475 10.61 25.04 1.95
C GLU A 475 9.96 25.67 0.71
N GLU A 476 9.83 24.93 -0.39
CA GLU A 476 9.15 25.36 -1.62
C GLU A 476 7.68 25.72 -1.37
N LEU A 477 6.99 24.97 -0.50
CA LEU A 477 5.61 25.26 -0.12
C LEU A 477 5.49 26.48 0.80
N ASN A 478 6.45 26.70 1.71
CA ASN A 478 6.53 27.93 2.50
C ASN A 478 6.88 29.17 1.66
N ALA A 479 7.55 28.99 0.53
CA ALA A 479 7.86 30.05 -0.42
C ALA A 479 6.70 30.38 -1.40
N LEU A 480 5.58 29.66 -1.34
CA LEU A 480 4.43 29.94 -2.19
C LEU A 480 3.78 31.30 -1.85
N PRO A 481 3.32 32.05 -2.86
CA PRO A 481 2.55 33.27 -2.63
C PRO A 481 1.22 32.98 -1.93
N VAL A 482 0.78 33.93 -1.11
CA VAL A 482 -0.54 33.89 -0.46
C VAL A 482 -1.63 34.06 -1.51
N ASN A 483 -2.15 32.96 -2.04
CA ASN A 483 -3.28 32.95 -2.98
C ASN A 483 -4.01 31.60 -3.03
N LEU A 484 -5.17 31.58 -3.70
CA LEU A 484 -6.01 30.38 -3.82
C LEU A 484 -5.35 29.21 -4.56
N GLU A 485 -4.55 29.48 -5.60
CA GLU A 485 -3.91 28.41 -6.38
C GLU A 485 -2.82 27.72 -5.55
N SER A 486 -2.09 28.46 -4.72
CA SER A 486 -1.13 27.91 -3.75
C SER A 486 -1.82 27.09 -2.67
N LEU A 487 -2.97 27.55 -2.16
CA LEU A 487 -3.78 26.80 -1.19
C LEU A 487 -4.30 25.47 -1.76
N LYS A 488 -4.73 25.49 -3.03
CA LYS A 488 -5.14 24.31 -3.80
C LYS A 488 -3.98 23.35 -4.07
N LYS A 489 -2.78 23.84 -4.38
CA LYS A 489 -1.55 23.01 -4.47
C LYS A 489 -1.27 22.32 -3.14
N ILE A 490 -1.26 23.07 -2.03
CA ILE A 490 -1.02 22.50 -0.69
C ILE A 490 -2.07 21.42 -0.35
N GLN A 491 -3.34 21.60 -0.74
CA GLN A 491 -4.38 20.57 -0.56
C GLN A 491 -4.14 19.32 -1.42
N ALA A 492 -3.68 19.47 -2.65
CA ALA A 492 -3.30 18.33 -3.50
C ALA A 492 -2.14 17.54 -2.87
N ASP A 493 -1.10 18.23 -2.37
CA ASP A 493 0.05 17.61 -1.72
C ASP A 493 -0.31 16.89 -0.42
N ILE A 494 -1.21 17.47 0.40
CA ILE A 494 -1.82 16.78 1.57
C ILE A 494 -2.55 15.51 1.11
N GLY A 495 -3.37 15.62 0.06
CA GLY A 495 -4.14 14.49 -0.49
C GLY A 495 -3.27 13.36 -1.03
N GLU A 496 -2.19 13.65 -1.76
CA GLU A 496 -1.24 12.64 -2.23
C GLU A 496 -0.49 11.98 -1.06
N THR A 497 -0.11 12.79 -0.06
CA THR A 497 0.54 12.30 1.16
C THR A 497 -0.38 11.32 1.90
N ASP A 498 -1.64 11.70 2.15
CA ASP A 498 -2.62 10.83 2.83
C ASP A 498 -3.04 9.60 2.02
N ALA A 499 -3.07 9.70 0.68
CA ALA A 499 -3.27 8.57 -0.21
C ALA A 499 -2.13 7.54 -0.19
N LYS A 500 -0.99 7.87 0.45
CA LYS A 500 0.20 7.02 0.57
C LYS A 500 0.76 6.61 -0.80
N GLY A 501 0.65 7.52 -1.77
CA GLY A 501 1.12 7.34 -3.14
C GLY A 501 2.61 7.60 -3.31
N GLY A 502 3.13 7.26 -4.49
CA GLY A 502 4.48 7.62 -4.96
C GLY A 502 5.59 7.48 -3.91
N LEU A 503 6.28 8.59 -3.65
CA LEU A 503 7.35 8.72 -2.65
C LEU A 503 6.89 8.30 -1.23
N PHE A 504 5.66 8.70 -0.86
CA PHE A 504 5.08 8.48 0.48
C PHE A 504 4.69 7.02 0.76
N THR A 505 4.51 6.18 -0.28
CA THR A 505 4.27 4.73 -0.14
C THR A 505 5.33 4.01 0.70
N THR A 506 6.53 4.59 0.75
CA THR A 506 7.72 4.00 1.38
C THR A 506 8.14 4.69 2.68
N LEU A 507 7.54 5.82 3.04
CA LEU A 507 7.88 6.52 4.27
C LEU A 507 7.30 5.81 5.51
N PRO A 508 8.00 5.85 6.67
CA PRO A 508 7.43 5.47 7.95
C PRO A 508 6.25 6.37 8.33
N GLU A 509 5.30 5.83 9.10
CA GLU A 509 4.13 6.60 9.57
C GLU A 509 4.54 7.86 10.34
N SER A 510 5.56 7.80 11.21
CA SER A 510 6.10 8.94 11.95
C SER A 510 6.50 10.11 11.05
N ASP A 511 7.21 9.79 9.96
CA ASP A 511 7.80 10.77 9.07
C ASP A 511 6.71 11.41 8.20
N ARG A 512 5.72 10.62 7.80
CA ARG A 512 4.53 11.11 7.09
C ARG A 512 3.69 12.04 7.97
N GLN A 513 3.45 11.68 9.24
CA GLN A 513 2.72 12.53 10.18
C GLN A 513 3.47 13.84 10.48
N LYS A 514 4.81 13.78 10.58
CA LYS A 514 5.64 14.99 10.69
C LYS A 514 5.47 15.91 9.48
N TYR A 515 5.52 15.35 8.26
CA TYR A 515 5.32 16.14 7.04
C TYR A 515 3.91 16.72 6.90
N LEU A 516 2.87 15.92 7.17
CA LEU A 516 1.48 16.40 7.23
C LEU A 516 1.29 17.54 8.25
N SER A 517 2.00 17.49 9.39
CA SER A 517 2.00 18.57 10.38
C SER A 517 2.64 19.85 9.85
N GLU A 518 3.75 19.77 9.11
CA GLU A 518 4.32 20.94 8.43
C GLU A 518 3.39 21.48 7.34
N LEU A 519 2.84 20.62 6.46
CA LEU A 519 1.86 21.02 5.45
C LEU A 519 0.64 21.74 6.06
N ALA A 520 0.13 21.27 7.20
CA ALA A 520 -0.96 21.91 7.91
C ALA A 520 -0.60 23.31 8.46
N LYS A 521 0.66 23.55 8.85
CA LYS A 521 1.14 24.89 9.22
C LYS A 521 1.17 25.82 8.00
N VAL A 522 1.75 25.36 6.89
CA VAL A 522 1.80 26.15 5.64
C VAL A 522 0.40 26.47 5.14
N GLN A 523 -0.48 25.46 5.10
CA GLN A 523 -1.89 25.63 4.73
C GLN A 523 -2.58 26.68 5.59
N LYS A 524 -2.31 26.70 6.91
CA LYS A 524 -2.90 27.67 7.83
C LYS A 524 -2.40 29.09 7.58
N VAL A 525 -1.11 29.28 7.30
CA VAL A 525 -0.52 30.58 6.96
C VAL A 525 -1.12 31.12 5.66
N VAL A 526 -1.10 30.32 4.59
CA VAL A 526 -1.64 30.72 3.28
C VAL A 526 -3.14 30.97 3.35
N ALA A 527 -3.93 30.08 3.97
CA ALA A 527 -5.37 30.27 4.11
C ALA A 527 -5.72 31.52 4.91
N TYR A 528 -5.03 31.80 6.03
CA TYR A 528 -5.29 33.03 6.79
C TYR A 528 -4.92 34.29 6.01
N GLY A 529 -3.81 34.30 5.29
CA GLY A 529 -3.45 35.41 4.41
C GLY A 529 -4.52 35.65 3.33
N VAL A 530 -4.98 34.61 2.64
CA VAL A 530 -6.05 34.70 1.63
C VAL A 530 -7.37 35.21 2.24
N THR A 531 -7.73 34.76 3.44
CA THR A 531 -8.92 35.32 4.12
C THR A 531 -8.72 36.77 4.52
N ASP A 532 -7.53 37.18 4.94
CA ASP A 532 -7.26 38.55 5.38
C ASP A 532 -7.24 39.53 4.19
N GLU A 533 -6.66 39.15 3.05
CA GLU A 533 -6.78 39.88 1.79
C GLU A 533 -8.25 40.04 1.38
N SER A 534 -9.03 38.96 1.47
CA SER A 534 -10.46 38.99 1.12
C SER A 534 -11.24 39.92 2.04
N LEU A 535 -11.00 39.85 3.36
CA LEU A 535 -11.62 40.70 4.38
C LEU A 535 -11.19 42.18 4.26
N ALA A 536 -9.99 42.46 3.74
CA ALA A 536 -9.52 43.82 3.47
C ALA A 536 -10.26 44.48 2.28
N THR A 537 -10.83 43.71 1.34
CA THR A 537 -11.67 44.25 0.26
C THR A 537 -13.09 44.63 0.73
N VAL A 538 -13.50 44.22 1.93
CA VAL A 538 -14.84 44.47 2.45
C VAL A 538 -14.96 45.91 2.94
N ASN A 539 -15.84 46.69 2.32
CA ASN A 539 -16.24 48.00 2.83
C ASN A 539 -17.16 47.84 4.05
N TRP A 540 -16.56 47.71 5.23
CA TRP A 540 -17.25 47.50 6.52
C TRP A 540 -18.18 48.66 6.91
N ASP A 541 -17.84 49.90 6.54
CA ASP A 541 -18.70 51.07 6.76
C ASP A 541 -19.90 51.13 5.79
N GLY A 542 -19.87 50.33 4.72
CA GLY A 542 -20.95 50.16 3.74
C GLY A 542 -22.14 49.32 4.21
N PHE A 543 -22.17 48.92 5.48
CA PHE A 543 -23.28 48.22 6.14
C PHE A 543 -23.93 49.10 7.21
N SER A 544 -25.26 49.06 7.30
CA SER A 544 -26.03 49.92 8.21
C SER A 544 -26.91 49.12 9.15
N ALA A 545 -27.21 49.71 10.31
CA ALA A 545 -28.17 49.20 11.28
C ALA A 545 -29.61 49.41 10.77
N SER A 546 -29.95 48.59 9.78
CA SER A 546 -31.22 48.46 9.05
C SER A 546 -31.41 47.00 8.64
N ARG A 547 -32.63 46.60 8.27
CA ARG A 547 -32.90 45.24 7.79
C ARG A 547 -32.10 44.94 6.52
N GLU A 548 -32.11 45.86 5.58
CA GLU A 548 -31.45 45.76 4.28
C GLU A 548 -29.92 45.74 4.44
N GLY A 549 -29.37 46.54 5.37
CA GLY A 549 -27.95 46.56 5.70
C GLY A 549 -27.45 45.24 6.31
N ILE A 550 -28.19 44.63 7.23
CA ILE A 550 -27.83 43.33 7.83
C ILE A 550 -28.03 42.18 6.84
N LEU A 551 -29.06 42.22 5.99
CA LEU A 551 -29.21 41.25 4.88
C LEU A 551 -28.02 41.34 3.92
N LYS A 552 -27.63 42.55 3.51
CA LYS A 552 -26.45 42.79 2.67
C LYS A 552 -25.18 42.21 3.30
N LEU A 553 -24.96 42.44 4.60
CA LEU A 553 -23.84 41.86 5.36
C LEU A 553 -23.81 40.32 5.27
N LYS A 554 -24.96 39.65 5.48
CA LYS A 554 -25.06 38.18 5.38
C LYS A 554 -24.80 37.69 3.95
N THR A 555 -25.37 38.34 2.94
CA THR A 555 -25.14 37.99 1.53
C THR A 555 -23.67 38.21 1.14
N THR A 556 -23.00 39.26 1.64
CA THR A 556 -21.56 39.46 1.40
C THR A 556 -20.71 38.35 2.02
N ASN A 557 -21.02 37.89 3.25
CA ASN A 557 -20.34 36.74 3.86
C ASN A 557 -20.47 35.49 2.98
N GLU A 558 -21.69 35.11 2.61
CA GLU A 558 -21.92 33.92 1.77
C GLU A 558 -21.24 34.05 0.40
N ASN A 559 -21.28 35.22 -0.24
CA ASN A 559 -20.61 35.44 -1.53
C ASN A 559 -19.08 35.28 -1.43
N ILE A 560 -18.45 35.74 -0.33
CA ILE A 560 -17.02 35.53 -0.09
C ILE A 560 -16.72 34.04 0.14
N LYS A 561 -17.51 33.35 0.96
CA LYS A 561 -17.31 31.91 1.19
C LYS A 561 -17.49 31.07 -0.08
N LEU A 562 -18.47 31.43 -0.93
CA LEU A 562 -18.72 30.81 -2.22
C LEU A 562 -17.60 31.08 -3.24
N SER A 563 -16.95 32.25 -3.20
CA SER A 563 -15.89 32.60 -4.17
C SER A 563 -14.67 31.67 -4.09
N TYR A 564 -14.44 31.02 -2.94
CA TYR A 564 -13.36 30.03 -2.78
C TYR A 564 -13.66 28.65 -3.38
N GLY A 565 -14.87 28.39 -3.87
CA GLY A 565 -15.20 27.14 -4.59
C GLY A 565 -14.94 25.84 -3.82
N GLY A 566 -14.96 25.87 -2.49
CA GLY A 566 -14.62 24.72 -1.62
C GLY A 566 -13.12 24.51 -1.36
N ILE A 567 -12.24 25.35 -1.90
CA ILE A 567 -10.79 25.30 -1.66
C ILE A 567 -10.44 25.79 -0.25
N MET A 568 -11.20 26.72 0.33
CA MET A 568 -10.88 27.29 1.65
C MET A 568 -11.16 26.27 2.78
N PRO A 569 -10.16 25.90 3.62
CA PRO A 569 -10.38 25.04 4.78
C PRO A 569 -11.39 25.61 5.77
N SER A 570 -12.05 24.73 6.54
CA SER A 570 -13.06 25.10 7.54
C SER A 570 -12.58 26.13 8.57
N PHE A 571 -11.30 26.08 8.96
CA PHE A 571 -10.73 27.06 9.89
C PHE A 571 -10.53 28.46 9.29
N GLY A 572 -10.41 28.56 7.95
CA GLY A 572 -10.39 29.83 7.22
C GLY A 572 -11.79 30.41 7.07
N LEU A 573 -12.76 29.58 6.66
CA LEU A 573 -14.18 29.98 6.64
C LEU A 573 -14.66 30.46 8.03
N SER A 574 -14.29 29.74 9.09
CA SER A 574 -14.60 30.11 10.49
C SER A 574 -13.97 31.44 10.95
N ARG A 575 -12.90 31.90 10.28
CA ARG A 575 -12.29 33.22 10.55
C ARG A 575 -13.15 34.33 9.92
N ILE A 576 -13.62 34.13 8.69
CA ILE A 576 -14.52 35.06 8.00
C ILE A 576 -15.83 35.20 8.76
N ASP A 577 -16.49 34.08 9.06
CA ASP A 577 -17.77 34.08 9.81
C ASP A 577 -17.63 34.87 11.12
N ARG A 578 -16.50 34.73 11.84
CA ARG A 578 -16.22 35.46 13.08
C ARG A 578 -16.13 36.97 12.90
N GLU A 579 -15.49 37.47 11.83
CA GLU A 579 -15.39 38.91 11.58
C GLU A 579 -16.75 39.50 11.15
N PHE A 580 -17.49 38.78 10.31
CA PHE A 580 -18.87 39.15 9.95
C PHE A 580 -19.82 39.12 11.16
N ASP A 581 -19.69 38.16 12.07
CA ASP A 581 -20.50 38.06 13.28
C ASP A 581 -20.27 39.22 14.26
N LYS A 582 -19.04 39.74 14.39
CA LYS A 582 -18.77 40.95 15.21
C LYS A 582 -19.58 42.15 14.71
N VAL A 583 -19.57 42.38 13.40
CA VAL A 583 -20.30 43.49 12.76
C VAL A 583 -21.81 43.25 12.83
N SER A 584 -22.26 42.01 12.55
CA SER A 584 -23.65 41.57 12.68
C SER A 584 -24.21 41.80 14.08
N LEU A 585 -23.44 41.46 15.13
CA LEU A 585 -23.82 41.68 16.53
C LEU A 585 -24.02 43.17 16.84
N LYS A 586 -23.11 44.04 16.38
CA LYS A 586 -23.19 45.50 16.56
C LYS A 586 -24.41 46.07 15.81
N LEU A 587 -24.54 45.81 14.51
CA LEU A 587 -25.66 46.33 13.71
C LEU A 587 -27.01 45.80 14.21
N SER A 588 -27.06 44.56 14.70
CA SER A 588 -28.25 44.01 15.34
C SER A 588 -28.59 44.69 16.67
N ARG A 589 -27.59 45.15 17.45
CA ARG A 589 -27.83 45.95 18.67
C ARG A 589 -28.42 47.31 18.30
N ASP A 590 -27.72 48.05 17.44
CA ASP A 590 -28.09 49.40 17.01
C ASP A 590 -29.50 49.42 16.36
N LEU A 591 -29.86 48.38 15.59
CA LEU A 591 -31.20 48.24 15.01
C LEU A 591 -32.26 47.93 16.07
N THR A 592 -31.96 47.09 17.07
CA THR A 592 -32.86 46.83 18.19
C THR A 592 -33.10 48.08 19.01
N ASP A 593 -32.07 48.87 19.32
CA ASP A 593 -32.22 50.12 20.07
C ASP A 593 -33.05 51.17 19.30
N LYS A 594 -32.88 51.27 17.97
CA LYS A 594 -33.76 52.08 17.11
C LYS A 594 -35.22 51.60 17.12
N LEU A 595 -35.46 50.29 17.10
CA LEU A 595 -36.81 49.73 17.13
C LEU A 595 -37.47 49.92 18.51
N ILE A 596 -36.71 49.77 19.59
CA ILE A 596 -37.13 50.10 20.97
C ILE A 596 -37.53 51.58 21.05
N ALA A 597 -36.70 52.49 20.52
CA ALA A 597 -36.99 53.93 20.48
C ALA A 597 -38.22 54.28 19.62
N LYS A 598 -38.45 53.56 18.52
CA LYS A 598 -39.66 53.72 17.68
C LYS A 598 -40.95 53.27 18.38
N TYR A 599 -40.86 52.29 19.28
CA TYR A 599 -42.01 51.65 19.92
C TYR A 599 -41.99 51.85 21.46
N GLN A 600 -41.75 53.09 21.92
CA GLN A 600 -41.71 53.45 23.35
C GLN A 600 -43.09 53.48 24.03
N THR A 601 -44.14 53.85 23.30
CA THR A 601 -45.49 54.04 23.83
C THR A 601 -46.52 53.23 23.03
N VAL A 602 -47.65 52.96 23.68
CA VAL A 602 -48.81 52.30 23.08
C VAL A 602 -50.00 53.21 23.36
N ASP A 603 -50.75 53.60 22.34
CA ASP A 603 -52.04 54.26 22.58
C ASP A 603 -53.00 53.25 23.24
N HIS A 604 -53.62 53.68 24.34
CA HIS A 604 -54.51 52.86 25.12
C HIS A 604 -55.85 52.61 24.41
N SER A 605 -56.22 53.39 23.38
CA SER A 605 -57.44 53.16 22.60
C SER A 605 -57.48 51.77 21.95
N LEU A 606 -58.68 51.30 21.62
CA LEU A 606 -58.87 50.02 20.92
C LEU A 606 -58.08 49.93 19.60
N ASN A 607 -58.02 51.03 18.83
CA ASN A 607 -57.26 51.06 17.58
C ASN A 607 -55.76 51.08 17.84
N GLY A 608 -55.28 51.89 18.79
CA GLY A 608 -53.87 51.93 19.18
C GLY A 608 -53.33 50.57 19.64
N LEU A 609 -54.10 49.84 20.44
CA LEU A 609 -53.77 48.47 20.87
C LEU A 609 -53.71 47.48 19.69
N ARG A 610 -54.63 47.57 18.71
CA ARG A 610 -54.62 46.74 17.50
C ARG A 610 -53.43 47.04 16.61
N GLU A 611 -53.16 48.31 16.35
CA GLU A 611 -52.03 48.79 15.54
C GLU A 611 -50.69 48.32 16.14
N TYR A 612 -50.52 48.42 17.46
CA TYR A 612 -49.31 47.95 18.12
C TYR A 612 -49.17 46.43 18.08
N GLN A 613 -50.25 45.66 18.19
CA GLN A 613 -50.22 44.20 18.03
C GLN A 613 -49.91 43.78 16.57
N VAL A 614 -50.39 44.53 15.57
CA VAL A 614 -49.97 44.39 14.17
C VAL A 614 -48.49 44.74 14.00
N ALA A 615 -48.00 45.78 14.68
CA ALA A 615 -46.59 46.14 14.67
C ALA A 615 -45.70 45.02 15.26
N ILE A 616 -46.09 44.39 16.37
CA ILE A 616 -45.39 43.21 16.92
C ILE A 616 -45.32 42.07 15.91
N ARG A 617 -46.45 41.72 15.27
CA ARG A 617 -46.49 40.66 14.23
C ARG A 617 -45.58 41.02 13.05
N ARG A 618 -45.60 42.28 12.61
CA ARG A 618 -44.75 42.80 11.53
C ARG A 618 -43.28 42.72 11.91
N VAL A 619 -42.90 43.20 13.10
CA VAL A 619 -41.52 43.18 13.59
C VAL A 619 -40.99 41.75 13.68
N ASN A 620 -41.76 40.83 14.26
CA ASN A 620 -41.37 39.41 14.33
C ASN A 620 -41.14 38.80 12.92
N LYS A 621 -42.00 39.12 11.94
CA LYS A 621 -41.85 38.64 10.56
C LYS A 621 -40.66 39.27 9.82
N GLU A 622 -40.44 40.58 9.98
CA GLU A 622 -39.43 41.32 9.23
C GLU A 622 -38.01 41.16 9.80
N TYR A 623 -37.88 41.03 11.13
CA TYR A 623 -36.60 41.16 11.82
C TYR A 623 -36.05 39.85 12.44
N SER A 624 -36.84 38.78 12.53
CA SER A 624 -36.36 37.48 13.04
C SER A 624 -35.20 36.86 12.25
N ALA A 625 -35.12 37.14 10.94
CA ALA A 625 -34.04 36.67 10.08
C ALA A 625 -32.77 37.55 10.10
N VAL A 626 -32.82 38.76 10.67
CA VAL A 626 -31.68 39.70 10.72
C VAL A 626 -31.14 39.94 12.12
N LEU A 627 -32.00 40.03 13.13
CA LEU A 627 -31.55 40.20 14.51
C LEU A 627 -30.96 38.90 15.06
N THR A 628 -29.99 39.03 15.97
CA THR A 628 -29.49 37.88 16.73
C THR A 628 -30.60 37.33 17.64
N PRO A 629 -30.61 36.03 18.00
CA PRO A 629 -31.62 35.47 18.90
C PRO A 629 -31.74 36.22 20.24
N LYS A 630 -30.61 36.75 20.74
CA LYS A 630 -30.56 37.61 21.94
C LYS A 630 -31.34 38.91 21.72
N HIS A 631 -30.99 39.68 20.70
CA HIS A 631 -31.59 41.00 20.45
C HIS A 631 -33.04 40.92 19.95
N HIS A 632 -33.41 39.83 19.26
CA HIS A 632 -34.80 39.54 18.90
C HIS A 632 -35.67 39.24 20.13
N LYS A 633 -35.15 38.45 21.09
CA LYS A 633 -35.81 38.20 22.38
C LYS A 633 -35.96 39.47 23.20
N GLU A 634 -34.94 40.33 23.22
CA GLU A 634 -34.96 41.63 23.89
C GLU A 634 -36.08 42.52 23.34
N LEU A 635 -36.09 42.76 22.03
CA LEU A 635 -37.08 43.59 21.36
C LEU A 635 -38.52 43.11 21.59
N LEU A 636 -38.81 41.82 21.34
CA LEU A 636 -40.18 41.31 21.42
C LEU A 636 -40.61 41.02 22.87
N ASN A 637 -39.82 40.23 23.61
CA ASN A 637 -40.27 39.66 24.88
C ASN A 637 -39.92 40.52 26.10
N GLN A 638 -38.93 41.40 26.00
CA GLN A 638 -38.52 42.28 27.11
C GLN A 638 -39.01 43.73 26.93
N HIS A 639 -39.26 44.17 25.70
CA HIS A 639 -39.76 45.53 25.41
C HIS A 639 -41.22 45.55 24.91
N MET A 640 -41.49 45.09 23.68
CA MET A 640 -42.80 45.31 23.03
C MET A 640 -43.97 44.55 23.70
N ASN A 641 -43.80 43.26 23.99
CA ASN A 641 -44.88 42.46 24.62
C ASN A 641 -45.25 42.99 26.02
N PRO A 642 -44.30 43.31 26.93
CA PRO A 642 -44.60 43.96 28.21
C PRO A 642 -45.31 45.31 28.09
N LEU A 643 -44.92 46.16 27.12
CA LEU A 643 -45.59 47.44 26.87
C LEU A 643 -47.05 47.26 26.45
N LEU A 644 -47.32 46.36 25.48
CA LEU A 644 -48.69 46.03 25.08
C LEU A 644 -49.50 45.50 26.27
N GLN A 645 -48.90 44.66 27.12
CA GLN A 645 -49.58 44.10 28.28
C GLN A 645 -49.91 45.16 29.35
N LYS A 646 -49.00 46.11 29.59
CA LYS A 646 -49.21 47.24 30.49
C LYS A 646 -50.33 48.15 29.96
N ALA A 647 -50.31 48.49 28.67
CA ALA A 647 -51.32 49.31 28.01
C ALA A 647 -52.71 48.66 28.07
N ARG A 648 -52.84 47.38 27.67
CA ARG A 648 -54.10 46.61 27.79
C ARG A 648 -54.68 46.68 29.20
N THR A 649 -53.85 46.56 30.23
CA THR A 649 -54.26 46.61 31.64
C THR A 649 -54.75 48.01 32.05
N ALA A 650 -54.11 49.08 31.55
CA ALA A 650 -54.54 50.46 31.79
C ALA A 650 -55.84 50.83 31.04
N SER A 651 -56.12 50.20 29.90
CA SER A 651 -57.33 50.43 29.10
C SER A 651 -58.61 49.84 29.70
N VAL A 652 -58.51 48.85 30.59
CA VAL A 652 -59.64 48.08 31.15
C VAL A 652 -60.77 48.96 31.67
N SER A 653 -60.45 49.99 32.45
CA SER A 653 -61.44 50.87 33.08
C SER A 653 -62.24 51.74 32.10
N LYS A 654 -61.74 51.92 30.88
CA LYS A 654 -62.38 52.72 29.81
C LYS A 654 -63.06 51.84 28.75
N MET A 655 -62.82 50.53 28.80
CA MET A 655 -63.13 49.60 27.72
C MET A 655 -64.64 49.43 27.46
N ALA A 656 -65.46 49.39 28.52
CA ALA A 656 -66.92 49.31 28.39
C ALA A 656 -67.47 50.49 27.58
N GLY A 657 -67.12 51.72 27.97
CA GLY A 657 -67.57 52.94 27.31
C GLY A 657 -67.13 53.03 25.85
N TRP A 658 -65.92 52.55 25.51
CA TRP A 658 -65.49 52.50 24.10
C TRP A 658 -66.28 51.49 23.27
N LEU A 659 -66.55 50.31 23.82
CA LEU A 659 -67.38 49.31 23.13
C LEU A 659 -68.82 49.82 22.95
N ASP A 660 -69.36 50.55 23.92
CA ASP A 660 -70.69 51.17 23.80
C ASP A 660 -70.75 52.31 22.78
N GLN A 661 -69.67 53.06 22.60
CA GLN A 661 -69.57 54.16 21.64
C GLN A 661 -69.21 53.71 20.21
N GLN A 662 -68.38 52.67 20.05
CA GLN A 662 -67.80 52.29 18.75
C GLN A 662 -68.41 51.01 18.13
N ILE A 663 -69.15 50.20 18.90
CA ILE A 663 -69.80 48.98 18.40
C ILE A 663 -71.31 49.20 18.38
N THR A 664 -71.87 49.27 17.18
CA THR A 664 -73.31 49.36 16.95
C THR A 664 -74.04 48.16 17.55
N SER A 665 -75.21 48.37 18.16
CA SER A 665 -75.96 47.32 18.85
C SER A 665 -76.70 46.34 17.92
N ASN A 666 -76.11 46.03 16.76
CA ASN A 666 -76.71 45.23 15.69
C ASN A 666 -75.82 44.09 15.17
N ARG A 667 -76.30 43.26 14.23
CA ARG A 667 -75.50 42.18 13.60
C ARG A 667 -74.11 42.60 13.11
N ALA A 668 -73.94 43.82 12.58
CA ALA A 668 -72.64 44.33 12.14
C ALA A 668 -71.67 44.55 13.32
N GLY A 669 -72.19 44.93 14.49
CA GLY A 669 -71.42 45.04 15.73
C GLY A 669 -70.90 43.71 16.25
N LEU A 670 -71.63 42.59 16.05
CA LEU A 670 -71.12 41.26 16.39
C LEU A 670 -69.92 40.87 15.52
N ALA A 671 -70.01 41.05 14.20
CA ALA A 671 -68.87 40.81 13.31
C ALA A 671 -67.66 41.70 13.64
N ALA A 672 -67.90 42.94 14.10
CA ALA A 672 -66.84 43.82 14.59
C ALA A 672 -66.19 43.29 15.88
N LEU A 673 -66.99 42.79 16.83
CA LEU A 673 -66.52 42.16 18.06
C LEU A 673 -65.75 40.86 17.81
N ASP A 674 -66.20 40.01 16.89
CA ASP A 674 -65.47 38.80 16.47
C ASP A 674 -64.11 39.15 15.86
N LYS A 675 -64.07 40.18 15.01
CA LYS A 675 -62.81 40.70 14.47
C LYS A 675 -61.88 41.23 15.57
N ILE A 676 -62.41 41.88 16.61
CA ILE A 676 -61.62 42.31 17.77
C ILE A 676 -61.12 41.09 18.56
N ALA A 677 -61.98 40.13 18.88
CA ALA A 677 -61.59 38.90 19.57
C ALA A 677 -60.46 38.17 18.80
N MET A 678 -60.62 38.04 17.49
CA MET A 678 -59.66 37.37 16.61
C MET A 678 -58.32 38.13 16.52
N ASP A 679 -58.34 39.47 16.49
CA ASP A 679 -57.12 40.28 16.53
C ASP A 679 -56.35 40.09 17.84
N PHE A 680 -57.03 40.17 18.98
CA PHE A 680 -56.39 40.16 20.31
C PHE A 680 -55.98 38.75 20.78
N TYR A 681 -56.81 37.73 20.50
CA TYR A 681 -56.71 36.38 21.05
C TYR A 681 -56.56 35.26 20.02
N GLY A 682 -56.73 35.54 18.72
CA GLY A 682 -56.68 34.52 17.67
C GLY A 682 -57.87 33.55 17.68
N ARG A 683 -59.01 33.95 18.26
CA ARG A 683 -60.29 33.22 18.26
C ARG A 683 -61.45 34.22 18.15
N ASP A 684 -62.59 33.81 17.58
CA ASP A 684 -63.83 34.59 17.61
C ASP A 684 -64.41 34.69 19.03
N ILE A 685 -65.49 35.46 19.21
CA ILE A 685 -66.03 35.78 20.54
C ILE A 685 -66.76 34.62 21.20
N ASP A 686 -67.30 33.70 20.41
CA ASP A 686 -67.98 32.52 20.92
C ASP A 686 -66.95 31.46 21.36
N GLY A 687 -65.79 31.39 20.68
CA GLY A 687 -64.61 30.63 21.08
C GLY A 687 -63.90 31.14 22.35
N LEU A 688 -64.27 32.32 22.88
CA LEU A 688 -63.80 32.83 24.18
C LEU A 688 -64.65 32.36 25.39
N LYS A 689 -65.72 31.57 25.17
CA LYS A 689 -66.70 31.24 26.22
C LYS A 689 -66.23 30.24 27.30
N ASN A 690 -65.14 29.50 27.11
CA ASN A 690 -64.65 28.52 28.09
C ASN A 690 -64.11 29.21 29.37
N PRO A 691 -64.77 29.10 30.55
CA PRO A 691 -64.41 29.93 31.71
C PRO A 691 -63.01 29.68 32.25
N SER A 692 -62.52 28.44 32.18
CA SER A 692 -61.20 28.02 32.65
C SER A 692 -60.05 28.47 31.73
N GLU A 693 -60.33 28.72 30.44
CA GLU A 693 -59.37 29.30 29.50
C GLU A 693 -59.47 30.83 29.52
N ALA A 694 -60.67 31.42 29.48
CA ALA A 694 -60.87 32.86 29.49
C ALA A 694 -60.19 33.54 30.68
N ALA A 695 -60.31 32.97 31.89
CA ALA A 695 -59.65 33.48 33.09
C ALA A 695 -58.11 33.31 33.11
N LYS A 696 -57.56 32.37 32.33
CA LYS A 696 -56.11 32.15 32.19
C LYS A 696 -55.48 32.92 31.04
N VAL A 697 -56.27 33.24 30.01
CA VAL A 697 -55.83 33.94 28.79
C VAL A 697 -56.05 35.46 28.90
N SER A 698 -57.00 35.93 29.71
CA SER A 698 -57.25 37.37 29.92
C SER A 698 -56.32 38.01 30.96
N ILE A 699 -55.00 37.96 30.73
CA ILE A 699 -54.10 38.91 31.41
C ILE A 699 -54.53 40.31 30.97
N GLY A 700 -55.14 41.09 31.87
CA GLY A 700 -55.70 42.41 31.57
C GLY A 700 -57.19 42.45 31.20
N ALA A 701 -58.03 41.51 31.68
CA ALA A 701 -59.50 41.65 31.83
C ALA A 701 -60.37 42.08 30.61
N PHE A 702 -59.81 42.13 29.40
CA PHE A 702 -60.42 42.74 28.21
C PHE A 702 -61.46 41.82 27.52
N ALA A 703 -61.24 40.48 27.54
CA ALA A 703 -62.17 39.49 26.99
C ALA A 703 -63.57 39.49 27.65
N PRO A 704 -63.71 39.58 28.99
CA PRO A 704 -65.00 39.78 29.65
C PRO A 704 -65.87 40.91 29.06
N PHE A 705 -65.30 42.09 28.77
CA PHE A 705 -66.07 43.21 28.20
C PHE A 705 -66.59 42.91 26.79
N LEU A 706 -65.77 42.25 25.96
CA LEU A 706 -66.20 41.78 24.64
C LEU A 706 -67.37 40.80 24.78
N ILE A 707 -67.25 39.79 25.65
CA ILE A 707 -68.30 38.79 25.89
C ILE A 707 -69.60 39.44 26.41
N VAL A 708 -69.50 40.43 27.30
CA VAL A 708 -70.67 41.17 27.82
C VAL A 708 -71.35 41.98 26.70
N LYS A 709 -70.59 42.74 25.91
CA LYS A 709 -71.15 43.50 24.77
C LYS A 709 -71.77 42.57 23.73
N SER A 710 -71.12 41.46 23.39
CA SER A 710 -71.66 40.42 22.49
C SER A 710 -73.00 39.87 22.99
N ARG A 711 -73.13 39.58 24.30
CA ARG A 711 -74.39 39.14 24.91
C ARG A 711 -75.47 40.22 24.87
N GLN A 712 -75.11 41.50 25.05
CA GLN A 712 -76.06 42.62 24.92
C GLN A 712 -76.60 42.70 23.48
N ILE A 713 -75.72 42.64 22.47
CA ILE A 713 -76.13 42.72 21.06
C ILE A 713 -76.96 41.51 20.63
N LYS A 714 -76.54 40.29 21.02
CA LYS A 714 -77.32 39.07 20.77
C LYS A 714 -78.70 39.11 21.44
N ARG A 715 -78.86 39.84 22.56
CA ARG A 715 -80.17 40.08 23.18
C ARG A 715 -80.98 41.16 22.46
N SER A 716 -80.41 42.31 22.10
CA SER A 716 -81.14 43.42 21.48
C SER A 716 -81.63 43.10 20.06
N GLU A 717 -80.87 42.31 19.31
CA GLU A 717 -81.24 41.82 17.97
C GLU A 717 -81.91 40.44 18.02
N CYS A 718 -82.07 39.88 19.22
CA CYS A 718 -82.59 38.55 19.50
C CYS A 718 -81.99 37.44 18.60
N ILE A 719 -80.66 37.42 18.53
CA ILE A 719 -79.87 36.46 17.76
C ILE A 719 -79.56 35.26 18.66
N LEU A 720 -80.26 34.16 18.41
CA LEU A 720 -80.05 32.90 19.12
C LEU A 720 -78.78 32.17 18.63
N PRO A 721 -78.19 31.28 19.46
CA PRO A 721 -77.14 30.36 19.02
C PRO A 721 -77.63 29.46 17.89
N SER A 722 -76.71 29.02 17.03
CA SER A 722 -77.01 28.07 15.96
C SER A 722 -77.63 26.76 16.50
N GLY A 723 -78.72 26.31 15.90
CA GLY A 723 -79.52 25.17 16.35
C GLY A 723 -80.76 25.53 17.20
N PHE A 724 -81.06 26.83 17.37
CA PHE A 724 -82.24 27.35 18.07
C PHE A 724 -83.07 28.31 17.21
N GLU A 725 -82.90 28.28 15.88
CA GLU A 725 -83.49 29.23 14.93
C GLU A 725 -85.02 29.32 15.03
N ASP A 726 -85.70 28.20 15.30
CA ASP A 726 -87.16 28.14 15.44
C ASP A 726 -87.69 28.85 16.70
N MET A 727 -86.89 28.93 17.77
CA MET A 727 -87.28 29.65 18.99
C MET A 727 -87.28 31.17 18.82
N ALA A 728 -86.65 31.70 17.77
CA ALA A 728 -86.60 33.15 17.53
C ALA A 728 -88.00 33.73 17.35
N LYS A 729 -88.92 33.02 16.70
CA LYS A 729 -90.31 33.49 16.51
C LYS A 729 -91.12 33.61 17.80
N ALA A 730 -90.70 32.95 18.89
CA ALA A 730 -91.43 32.94 20.16
C ALA A 730 -90.87 33.92 21.22
N PHE A 731 -89.61 34.33 21.08
CA PHE A 731 -88.90 35.16 22.07
C PHE A 731 -88.44 36.53 21.55
N CYS A 732 -88.60 36.81 20.25
CA CYS A 732 -88.04 37.99 19.57
C CYS A 732 -89.08 38.96 18.98
N LEU A 733 -90.34 38.86 19.40
CA LEU A 733 -91.42 39.80 19.07
C LEU A 733 -91.63 40.80 20.21
#